data_AF-A0A6G1X5K1-F1
#
_entry.id   AF-A0A6G1X5K1-F1
#
_cell.length_a   1.000
_cell.length_b   1.000
_cell.length_c   1.000
_cell.angle_alpha   90.00
_cell.angle_beta   90.00
_cell.angle_gamma   90.00
#
_symmetry.space_group_name_H-M   'P 1'
#
loop_
_entity.id
_entity.type
_entity.pdbx_description
1 polymer ?
#
loop_
_entity_poly.entity_id
_entity_poly.type
_entity_poly.pdbx_seq_one_letter_code
_entity_poly.pdbx_strand_id
1 'polypeptide(L)'
;MINRKRWLSMLLAANVAMVSFIPAVHVKAKTNPVSDARSSSDRTEPIVTVGPSGKTLLANEETTTIAPGIQLHSFERFDARGWLNGEVMTVDLTNDAISTDLLFPGVITDAKPLSEMANEAGAVGAVNGDFFDINDTKAPLGSMIQNGTLLKGPQGSHTLTAGVNEQEIGQITDLFLEGTIKLPTGEVPLAAFNQSGIPANGIGLYTSVWGQAERPGGGSPVIEVEIKDGKVVKVSDQTGQGPIDENSFILVGREDGANQLEKLAVGDPIKVSYAPKVDGETLMEFAVGGNVKLVENGEVPADLDDRTSAPRTAVGFSEDGKTMILALVDGRQTDSRGMTYKELGELMKEYDAHQALNIDGGGSSTMIARKPGEENTEVVNNPSDGAEREIPNGIGIFAEAGSGELANFAVEPAIDSEHSHRVFPGLSRKFVGLGYDENYSPVETEGIKWKALPGDVGEFDQKGIFHAKKAGKAVAQAQIESAKGTSKLTVLGELDRLEATESSLGMEMGRESSFSVIGYDKNGYSAPIEPRDLELEYNQSVIEVKKSADGGYTVKPIQDGASTTISITTQGKETHLPVTIGLTTENVSNFESSEGWSSTKYPSSVGASMDVVPGREGNGIQLSYDFTTTTATRAAYLQASPRIELPGDVQKMGLWVHGDGNGAWLRTVIEDATGTNYTLTLADEVNWTGWKHVEATLPDGIQYPVKLWRIYPVETNQNDQYTGELIFDDLTVEVPPAIDFPEQSKDQEDPLVMQNEVMGKDRWKFAVLADSQFKASTSNSSQEKMARESLQQIVAEDPEFLVINGDLVDSAWKEDFELAKQVLEEEVGDAFPVYYIPGNHEIAGPGNLDHFLKVFEENRYTFDHKGTRFILLDTSTGSFRTSDFEQLIELKKSLNDAATNPSINNVVVFGHHPTRDPLPTKNSQLSDRKEADLIETWLTEFREGSKGKGAMYVSGHAHTVNVERVEGVPYMVVGSSGKSPYGSPTNGGFYAWTMFGVDPTPVQEKAAGPEEAAGNSKVRGTEWIQAEVRPLLEAITMDAPEELAVGETVEIQATGHQQSGLDFPLEYPASVLWEGDENVFVGSGAELQKAKESGKYTASFNTATNELTALARGAFSIKVTSNNMDAEMEIEVK
;
A
#
# COMPACT_ATOMS: atom_id res chain seq x y z
N MET A 1 -38.05 16.91 63.32
CA MET A 1 -38.84 16.04 64.22
C MET A 1 -39.03 14.70 63.53
N ILE A 2 -38.53 13.63 64.16
CA ILE A 2 -39.10 12.26 64.24
C ILE A 2 -39.36 11.55 62.88
N ASN A 3 -38.50 10.60 62.49
CA ASN A 3 -38.69 9.13 62.66
C ASN A 3 -39.93 8.60 61.89
N ARG A 4 -39.97 7.45 61.20
CA ARG A 4 -39.06 6.31 61.01
C ARG A 4 -39.80 5.36 60.07
N LYS A 5 -39.06 4.75 59.13
CA LYS A 5 -39.08 3.31 58.80
C LYS A 5 -40.42 2.56 58.51
N ARG A 6 -40.48 2.08 57.26
CA ARG A 6 -40.38 0.67 56.80
C ARG A 6 -41.65 -0.08 56.35
N TRP A 7 -41.53 -0.58 55.10
CA TRP A 7 -41.78 -1.97 54.60
C TRP A 7 -43.24 -2.38 54.38
N LEU A 8 -43.65 -3.13 53.35
CA LEU A 8 -43.00 -3.73 52.17
C LEU A 8 -44.12 -4.15 51.19
N SER A 9 -43.76 -4.24 49.90
CA SER A 9 -44.22 -5.23 48.90
C SER A 9 -45.58 -5.16 48.21
N MET A 10 -45.46 -4.80 46.92
CA MET A 10 -45.72 -5.66 45.74
C MET A 10 -47.07 -5.60 45.01
N LEU A 11 -46.93 -5.10 43.77
CA LEU A 11 -47.19 -5.76 42.48
C LEU A 11 -48.46 -5.40 41.67
N LEU A 12 -48.17 -4.63 40.61
CA LEU A 12 -48.34 -4.94 39.18
C LEU A 12 -49.51 -4.30 38.39
N ALA A 13 -49.06 -3.71 37.27
CA ALA A 13 -49.65 -3.65 35.93
C ALA A 13 -50.71 -2.60 35.56
N ALA A 14 -50.22 -1.63 34.76
CA ALA A 14 -50.52 -1.48 33.33
C ALA A 14 -51.35 -0.26 32.86
N ASN A 15 -50.62 0.58 32.11
CA ASN A 15 -50.89 1.13 30.77
C ASN A 15 -51.68 2.43 30.52
N VAL A 16 -51.09 3.15 29.53
CA VAL A 16 -51.57 4.18 28.59
C VAL A 16 -51.55 5.65 29.03
N ALA A 17 -50.77 6.47 28.31
CA ALA A 17 -51.18 7.79 27.82
C ALA A 17 -50.23 8.36 26.73
N MET A 18 -50.82 9.22 25.90
CA MET A 18 -50.41 9.78 24.61
C MET A 18 -49.77 11.19 24.70
N VAL A 19 -48.98 11.53 23.66
CA VAL A 19 -48.95 12.79 22.85
C VAL A 19 -48.32 14.11 23.42
N SER A 20 -47.16 14.43 22.83
CA SER A 20 -46.71 15.66 22.11
C SER A 20 -46.16 16.96 22.76
N PHE A 21 -45.13 17.47 22.03
CA PHE A 21 -44.59 18.83 21.79
C PHE A 21 -43.36 19.38 22.57
N ILE A 22 -42.35 19.72 21.74
CA ILE A 22 -41.03 20.45 21.79
C ILE A 22 -41.12 21.81 22.54
N PRO A 23 -40.08 22.45 23.19
CA PRO A 23 -38.74 22.84 22.65
C PRO A 23 -37.51 22.89 23.61
N ALA A 24 -36.37 23.25 22.97
CA ALA A 24 -34.96 23.33 23.36
C ALA A 24 -34.54 24.14 24.62
N VAL A 25 -33.32 23.84 25.13
CA VAL A 25 -32.14 24.74 25.36
C VAL A 25 -31.24 24.23 26.51
N HIS A 26 -30.01 23.82 26.15
CA HIS A 26 -28.68 24.00 26.78
C HIS A 26 -28.40 23.83 28.30
N VAL A 27 -27.30 23.09 28.58
CA VAL A 27 -26.16 23.38 29.51
C VAL A 27 -25.81 22.29 30.57
N LYS A 28 -24.51 21.92 30.54
CA LYS A 28 -23.58 21.39 31.59
C LYS A 28 -23.59 19.89 31.90
N ALA A 29 -22.68 19.18 31.25
CA ALA A 29 -21.99 18.04 31.85
C ALA A 29 -20.89 18.54 32.81
N LYS A 30 -20.81 17.92 33.99
CA LYS A 30 -19.70 18.06 34.94
C LYS A 30 -19.07 16.69 35.14
N THR A 31 -17.80 16.62 34.75
CA THR A 31 -16.66 15.92 35.36
C THR A 31 -16.74 14.41 35.64
N ASN A 32 -15.75 13.74 35.04
CA ASN A 32 -15.18 12.43 35.33
C ASN A 32 -14.78 12.25 36.81
N PRO A 33 -14.63 11.00 37.27
CA PRO A 33 -13.27 10.53 37.50
C PRO A 33 -13.01 9.11 36.97
N VAL A 34 -11.81 8.98 36.41
CA VAL A 34 -11.11 7.77 35.97
C VAL A 34 -10.84 6.84 37.16
N SER A 35 -11.14 5.54 37.00
CA SER A 35 -10.27 4.41 37.38
C SER A 35 -11.06 3.10 37.25
N ASP A 36 -10.76 2.30 36.23
CA ASP A 36 -10.56 0.85 36.38
C ASP A 36 -10.10 0.29 35.04
N ALA A 37 -8.80 -0.02 34.99
CA ALA A 37 -8.24 -0.89 33.98
C ALA A 37 -8.86 -2.29 34.11
N ARG A 38 -9.35 -2.86 32.99
CA ARG A 38 -9.11 -4.26 32.57
C ARG A 38 -9.91 -4.66 31.32
N SER A 39 -9.15 -5.17 30.36
CA SER A 39 -9.39 -6.28 29.42
C SER A 39 -10.69 -6.35 28.60
N SER A 40 -10.48 -6.51 27.29
CA SER A 40 -11.15 -7.47 26.41
C SER A 40 -12.66 -7.29 26.19
N SER A 41 -12.97 -7.14 24.90
CA SER A 41 -14.26 -7.37 24.24
C SER A 41 -15.42 -6.46 24.64
N ASP A 42 -15.57 -5.35 23.91
CA ASP A 42 -16.85 -4.93 23.32
C ASP A 42 -16.58 -3.83 22.28
N ARG A 43 -16.23 -4.24 21.04
CA ARG A 43 -16.22 -3.38 19.85
C ARG A 43 -17.67 -3.14 19.42
N THR A 44 -18.18 -1.90 19.51
CA THR A 44 -19.49 -1.55 18.91
C THR A 44 -19.61 -0.15 18.28
N GLU A 45 -18.57 0.69 18.27
CA GLU A 45 -18.55 1.92 17.46
C GLU A 45 -17.23 2.00 16.66
N PRO A 46 -17.19 2.60 15.45
CA PRO A 46 -15.92 2.94 14.83
C PRO A 46 -15.14 3.83 15.79
N ILE A 47 -13.85 3.53 16.01
CA ILE A 47 -12.96 4.44 16.75
C ILE A 47 -12.69 5.61 15.82
N VAL A 48 -13.65 6.54 15.78
CA VAL A 48 -13.50 7.85 15.18
C VAL A 48 -12.83 8.71 16.24
N THR A 49 -11.52 8.90 16.12
CA THR A 49 -10.87 9.97 16.88
C THR A 49 -11.21 11.31 16.21
N VAL A 50 -11.29 12.36 17.02
CA VAL A 50 -11.42 13.73 16.49
C VAL A 50 -10.01 14.30 16.47
N GLY A 51 -9.42 14.40 15.28
CA GLY A 51 -8.22 15.19 15.06
C GLY A 51 -8.55 16.66 14.76
N PRO A 52 -7.55 17.53 14.58
CA PRO A 52 -7.76 18.97 14.41
C PRO A 52 -8.53 19.33 13.14
N SER A 53 -8.53 18.39 12.19
CA SER A 53 -9.10 18.47 10.85
C SER A 53 -10.49 17.83 10.73
N GLY A 54 -10.98 17.15 11.77
CA GLY A 54 -12.28 16.47 11.76
C GLY A 54 -12.19 15.02 12.26
N LYS A 55 -12.99 14.15 11.64
CA LYS A 55 -13.04 12.73 11.98
C LYS A 55 -11.84 11.99 11.38
N THR A 56 -11.20 11.12 12.15
CA THR A 56 -10.09 10.26 11.73
C THR A 56 -10.46 8.80 11.93
N LEU A 57 -10.11 7.95 10.97
CA LEU A 57 -10.28 6.50 11.06
C LEU A 57 -8.99 5.88 11.62
N LEU A 58 -9.12 5.09 12.68
CA LEU A 58 -8.04 4.23 13.15
C LEU A 58 -8.08 2.92 12.35
N ALA A 59 -7.12 2.73 11.44
CA ALA A 59 -7.03 1.55 10.58
C ALA A 59 -6.38 0.38 11.34
N ASN A 60 -5.28 0.66 12.04
CA ASN A 60 -4.57 -0.31 12.86
C ASN A 60 -4.07 0.32 14.16
N GLU A 61 -3.99 -0.48 15.22
CA GLU A 61 -3.40 -0.09 16.50
C GLU A 61 -2.85 -1.32 17.23
N GLU A 62 -1.62 -1.20 17.72
CA GLU A 62 -0.96 -2.20 18.54
C GLU A 62 -0.41 -1.55 19.81
N THR A 63 -0.40 -2.31 20.92
CA THR A 63 0.23 -1.88 22.17
C THR A 63 1.12 -2.98 22.71
N THR A 64 2.40 -2.65 22.87
CA THR A 64 3.44 -3.57 23.35
C THR A 64 4.01 -3.04 24.66
N THR A 65 4.05 -3.88 25.69
CA THR A 65 4.78 -3.56 26.93
C THR A 65 6.26 -3.86 26.73
N ILE A 66 7.10 -2.83 26.84
CA ILE A 66 8.57 -2.92 26.63
C ILE A 66 9.28 -3.29 27.92
N ALA A 67 8.85 -2.70 29.04
CA ALA A 67 9.30 -2.98 30.39
C ALA A 67 8.18 -2.59 31.39
N PRO A 68 8.29 -2.92 32.68
CA PRO A 68 7.30 -2.48 33.67
C PRO A 68 7.20 -0.95 33.69
N GLY A 69 6.00 -0.41 33.43
CA GLY A 69 5.79 1.04 33.33
C GLY A 69 6.15 1.67 31.98
N ILE A 70 6.53 0.88 30.97
CA ILE A 70 6.80 1.35 29.61
C ILE A 70 5.85 0.66 28.61
N GLN A 71 5.03 1.44 27.93
CA GLN A 71 4.16 0.98 26.84
C GLN A 71 4.52 1.69 25.54
N LEU A 72 4.60 0.94 24.46
CA LEU A 72 4.72 1.43 23.09
C LEU A 72 3.38 1.21 22.39
N HIS A 73 2.80 2.30 21.87
CA HIS A 73 1.58 2.30 21.09
C HIS A 73 1.92 2.62 19.64
N SER A 74 1.68 1.71 18.71
CA SER A 74 1.84 1.94 17.28
C SER A 74 0.47 2.11 16.65
N PHE A 75 0.31 3.11 15.77
CA PHE A 75 -0.97 3.39 15.13
C PHE A 75 -0.83 3.69 13.64
N GLU A 76 -1.87 3.31 12.90
CA GLU A 76 -2.11 3.77 11.54
C GLU A 76 -3.49 4.45 11.50
N ARG A 77 -3.48 5.72 11.10
CA ARG A 77 -4.66 6.59 11.03
C ARG A 77 -4.87 7.05 9.59
N PHE A 78 -6.12 7.25 9.23
CA PHE A 78 -6.52 7.74 7.92
C PHE A 78 -7.56 8.85 8.06
N ASP A 79 -7.29 10.00 7.45
CA ASP A 79 -8.19 11.15 7.44
C ASP A 79 -8.33 11.75 6.03
N ALA A 80 -9.15 12.80 5.90
CA ALA A 80 -9.34 13.49 4.62
C ALA A 80 -8.03 14.06 4.02
N ARG A 81 -7.00 14.32 4.83
CA ARG A 81 -5.68 14.80 4.41
C ARG A 81 -4.75 13.64 3.99
N GLY A 82 -4.97 12.42 4.45
CA GLY A 82 -4.26 11.20 4.03
C GLY A 82 -3.89 10.27 5.18
N TRP A 83 -2.98 9.31 4.90
CA TRP A 83 -2.47 8.33 5.86
C TRP A 83 -1.47 8.95 6.85
N LEU A 84 -1.47 8.41 8.07
CA LEU A 84 -0.61 8.79 9.18
C LEU A 84 -0.18 7.54 9.94
N ASN A 85 1.12 7.29 9.99
CA ASN A 85 1.72 6.25 10.83
C ASN A 85 2.52 6.92 11.96
N GLY A 86 2.49 6.32 13.15
CA GLY A 86 3.32 6.79 14.24
C GLY A 86 3.28 5.92 15.47
N GLU A 87 4.15 6.28 16.40
CA GLU A 87 4.44 5.56 17.63
C GLU A 87 4.38 6.50 18.82
N VAL A 88 3.79 6.05 19.92
CA VAL A 88 3.76 6.78 21.18
C VAL A 88 4.26 5.86 22.30
N MET A 89 5.37 6.24 22.93
CA MET A 89 5.90 5.56 24.10
C MET A 89 5.52 6.33 25.37
N THR A 90 4.79 5.68 26.27
CA THR A 90 4.49 6.21 27.61
C THR A 90 5.39 5.56 28.65
N VAL A 91 5.99 6.37 29.52
CA VAL A 91 6.96 5.95 30.54
C VAL A 91 6.50 6.45 31.91
N ASP A 92 6.27 5.54 32.85
CA ASP A 92 5.98 5.84 34.25
C ASP A 92 7.28 6.15 35.00
N LEU A 93 7.51 7.44 35.27
CA LEU A 93 8.70 7.92 35.97
C LEU A 93 8.65 7.64 37.48
N THR A 94 7.53 7.15 38.03
CA THR A 94 7.45 6.76 39.45
C THR A 94 7.93 5.34 39.73
N ASN A 95 8.24 4.59 38.68
CA ASN A 95 8.77 3.26 38.81
C ASN A 95 10.29 3.34 39.05
N ASP A 96 10.72 3.04 40.29
CA ASP A 96 12.14 3.04 40.70
C ASP A 96 13.05 2.17 39.78
N ALA A 97 12.47 1.22 39.03
CA ALA A 97 13.22 0.38 38.09
C ALA A 97 13.44 1.06 36.72
N ILE A 98 12.88 2.24 36.47
CA ILE A 98 12.94 2.95 35.19
C ILE A 98 13.70 4.26 35.39
N SER A 99 14.61 4.57 34.47
CA SER A 99 15.28 5.85 34.43
C SER A 99 15.37 6.38 32.99
N THR A 100 15.69 7.66 32.88
CA THR A 100 15.79 8.35 31.59
C THR A 100 17.04 9.22 31.61
N ASP A 101 17.79 9.23 30.51
CA ASP A 101 19.01 10.03 30.38
C ASP A 101 19.26 10.41 28.92
N LEU A 102 20.19 11.35 28.70
CA LEU A 102 20.63 11.78 27.39
C LEU A 102 21.50 10.71 26.73
N LEU A 103 21.15 10.31 25.51
CA LEU A 103 22.02 9.56 24.60
C LEU A 103 22.79 10.53 23.72
N PHE A 104 24.10 10.34 23.57
CA PHE A 104 24.93 11.06 22.61
C PHE A 104 26.25 10.29 22.36
N PRO A 105 27.00 10.56 21.28
CA PRO A 105 28.23 9.81 20.94
C PRO A 105 29.42 9.97 21.91
N GLY A 106 29.28 10.68 23.03
CA GLY A 106 30.37 11.08 23.91
C GLY A 106 31.08 12.38 23.46
N VAL A 107 30.81 12.83 22.24
CA VAL A 107 31.37 14.05 21.63
C VAL A 107 30.23 14.90 21.06
N ILE A 108 30.26 16.21 21.33
CA ILE A 108 29.19 17.15 20.96
C ILE A 108 29.13 17.39 19.45
N THR A 109 30.27 17.43 18.77
CA THR A 109 30.36 17.68 17.32
C THR A 109 30.41 16.37 16.51
N ASP A 110 29.76 15.32 17.00
CA ASP A 110 29.66 14.03 16.34
C ASP A 110 28.21 13.57 16.27
N ALA A 111 27.90 12.61 15.40
CA ALA A 111 26.56 12.08 15.24
C ALA A 111 26.61 10.60 14.90
N LYS A 112 25.64 9.84 15.42
CA LYS A 112 25.48 8.39 15.17
C LYS A 112 24.01 8.07 14.98
N PRO A 113 23.67 6.93 14.36
CA PRO A 113 22.32 6.39 14.43
C PRO A 113 21.86 6.25 15.90
N LEU A 114 20.60 6.56 16.19
CA LEU A 114 20.00 6.38 17.52
C LEU A 114 20.06 4.92 17.96
N SER A 115 19.80 3.99 17.04
CA SER A 115 19.88 2.54 17.31
C SER A 115 21.25 2.12 17.84
N GLU A 116 22.35 2.65 17.27
CA GLU A 116 23.70 2.40 17.77
C GLU A 116 23.90 2.99 19.17
N MET A 117 23.52 4.26 19.38
CA MET A 117 23.67 4.92 20.68
C MET A 117 22.88 4.22 21.79
N ALA A 118 21.65 3.81 21.49
CA ALA A 118 20.77 3.13 22.44
C ALA A 118 21.30 1.75 22.83
N ASN A 119 21.72 0.94 21.85
CA ASN A 119 22.30 -0.38 22.11
C ASN A 119 23.66 -0.27 22.85
N GLU A 120 24.53 0.69 22.49
CA GLU A 120 25.78 0.96 23.21
C GLU A 120 25.54 1.35 24.68
N ALA A 121 24.47 2.10 24.95
CA ALA A 121 24.11 2.54 26.30
C ALA A 121 23.29 1.50 27.10
N GLY A 122 22.74 0.47 26.45
CA GLY A 122 21.83 -0.50 27.07
C GLY A 122 20.43 0.07 27.35
N ALA A 123 19.97 1.02 26.55
CA ALA A 123 18.60 1.53 26.62
C ALA A 123 17.60 0.45 26.16
N VAL A 124 16.40 0.44 26.75
CA VAL A 124 15.30 -0.46 26.36
C VAL A 124 14.34 0.19 25.35
N GLY A 125 14.43 1.52 25.24
CA GLY A 125 13.74 2.32 24.23
C GLY A 125 14.39 3.70 24.13
N ALA A 126 14.25 4.37 23.00
CA ALA A 126 14.75 5.73 22.83
C ALA A 126 14.02 6.46 21.70
N VAL A 127 14.15 7.79 21.70
CA VAL A 127 13.72 8.64 20.57
C VAL A 127 14.81 9.68 20.27
N ASN A 128 14.86 10.17 19.03
CA ASN A 128 15.80 11.21 18.63
C ASN A 128 15.64 12.49 19.46
N GLY A 129 16.68 13.31 19.50
CA GLY A 129 16.73 14.49 20.36
C GLY A 129 16.61 15.82 19.62
N ASP A 130 17.55 16.69 19.92
CA ASP A 130 17.56 18.12 19.65
C ASP A 130 17.82 18.46 18.18
N PHE A 131 17.43 19.69 17.79
CA PHE A 131 17.89 20.28 16.54
C PHE A 131 19.39 20.47 16.58
N PHE A 132 20.04 20.47 15.43
CA PHE A 132 21.49 20.57 15.36
C PHE A 132 22.01 21.26 14.11
N ASP A 133 23.27 21.69 14.18
CA ASP A 133 23.99 22.33 13.10
C ASP A 133 24.45 21.31 12.04
N ILE A 134 23.46 20.76 11.33
CA ILE A 134 23.58 19.59 10.46
C ILE A 134 24.59 19.74 9.32
N ASN A 135 24.86 20.96 8.86
CA ASN A 135 25.69 21.23 7.69
C ASN A 135 27.14 21.63 8.02
N ASP A 136 27.51 21.74 9.30
CA ASP A 136 28.83 22.18 9.71
C ASP A 136 29.36 21.37 10.90
N THR A 137 29.00 21.75 12.13
CA THR A 137 29.60 21.13 13.33
C THR A 137 28.91 19.86 13.81
N LYS A 138 27.70 19.56 13.30
CA LYS A 138 26.76 18.57 13.86
C LYS A 138 26.32 18.83 15.30
N ALA A 139 26.77 19.91 15.95
CA ALA A 139 26.49 20.17 17.35
C ALA A 139 25.00 20.48 17.58
N PRO A 140 24.38 19.96 18.66
CA PRO A 140 23.03 20.33 19.06
C PRO A 140 22.84 21.84 19.23
N LEU A 141 21.62 22.34 19.14
CA LEU A 141 21.33 23.77 19.31
C LEU A 141 20.95 24.10 20.76
N GLY A 142 20.16 23.28 21.41
CA GLY A 142 19.74 23.46 22.79
C GLY A 142 20.79 23.04 23.83
N SER A 143 20.30 22.89 25.06
CA SER A 143 21.11 22.50 26.21
C SER A 143 21.26 20.98 26.27
N MET A 144 22.40 20.50 26.76
CA MET A 144 22.63 19.09 27.06
C MET A 144 23.01 18.95 28.53
N ILE A 145 22.18 18.24 29.29
CA ILE A 145 22.49 17.77 30.63
C ILE A 145 22.43 16.25 30.61
N GLN A 146 23.47 15.62 31.15
CA GLN A 146 23.54 14.17 31.34
C GLN A 146 24.07 13.90 32.75
N ASN A 147 23.42 13.02 33.51
CA ASN A 147 23.77 12.71 34.91
C ASN A 147 24.03 13.97 35.77
N GLY A 148 23.11 14.92 35.71
CA GLY A 148 23.14 16.20 36.44
C GLY A 148 24.22 17.19 35.96
N THR A 149 25.03 16.83 34.97
CA THR A 149 26.16 17.64 34.49
C THR A 149 25.80 18.38 33.22
N LEU A 150 25.93 19.71 33.24
CA LEU A 150 25.82 20.52 32.03
C LEU A 150 27.01 20.20 31.11
N LEU A 151 26.73 19.62 29.95
CA LEU A 151 27.71 19.36 28.90
C LEU A 151 27.77 20.50 27.89
N LYS A 152 26.64 21.20 27.70
CA LYS A 152 26.48 22.26 26.71
C LYS A 152 25.37 23.23 27.09
N GLY A 153 25.62 24.52 26.88
CA GLY A 153 24.59 25.56 27.02
C GLY A 153 23.80 25.81 25.72
N PRO A 154 22.66 26.51 25.81
CA PRO A 154 21.76 26.78 24.69
C PRO A 154 22.34 27.76 23.66
N GLN A 155 22.16 27.47 22.38
CA GLN A 155 22.57 28.30 21.24
C GLN A 155 21.52 29.38 20.95
N GLY A 156 21.89 30.65 21.10
CA GLY A 156 21.01 31.76 20.74
C GLY A 156 19.68 31.72 21.50
N SER A 157 18.57 31.51 20.78
CA SER A 157 17.21 31.42 21.35
C SER A 157 16.72 30.00 21.64
N HIS A 158 17.55 28.96 21.46
CA HIS A 158 17.19 27.56 21.73
C HIS A 158 17.28 27.24 23.23
N THR A 159 16.52 27.97 24.06
CA THR A 159 16.51 27.82 25.53
C THR A 159 15.46 26.83 26.01
N LEU A 160 14.41 26.58 25.22
CA LEU A 160 13.37 25.61 25.56
C LEU A 160 13.94 24.20 25.65
N THR A 161 13.73 23.60 26.81
CA THR A 161 14.35 22.34 27.19
C THR A 161 13.31 21.44 27.85
N ALA A 162 13.29 20.17 27.47
CA ALA A 162 12.55 19.12 28.15
C ALA A 162 13.53 18.25 28.95
N GLY A 163 13.14 17.84 30.16
CA GLY A 163 14.02 17.01 30.98
C GLY A 163 13.32 16.51 32.24
N VAL A 164 13.99 15.59 32.93
CA VAL A 164 13.56 15.05 34.22
C VAL A 164 14.54 15.50 35.30
N ASN A 165 14.02 15.86 36.46
CA ASN A 165 14.82 16.31 37.59
C ASN A 165 15.21 15.16 38.55
N GLU A 166 16.03 15.47 39.55
CA GLU A 166 16.47 14.51 40.58
C GLU A 166 15.31 13.87 41.41
N GLN A 167 14.08 14.35 41.27
CA GLN A 167 12.88 13.83 41.93
C GLN A 167 11.98 13.02 40.97
N GLU A 168 12.51 12.66 39.80
CA GLU A 168 11.80 11.92 38.74
C GLU A 168 10.55 12.66 38.21
N ILE A 169 10.56 13.99 38.31
CA ILE A 169 9.50 14.84 37.76
C ILE A 169 9.99 15.44 36.45
N GLY A 170 9.28 15.11 35.38
CA GLY A 170 9.45 15.66 34.05
C GLY A 170 8.81 17.05 33.90
N GLN A 171 9.50 17.94 33.20
CA GLN A 171 9.04 19.31 32.97
C GLN A 171 9.64 19.92 31.71
N ILE A 172 8.94 20.93 31.16
CA ILE A 172 9.45 21.80 30.08
C ILE A 172 9.72 23.19 30.65
N THR A 173 10.95 23.69 30.49
CA THR A 173 11.36 25.02 30.97
C THR A 173 12.36 25.67 30.02
N ASP A 174 12.54 26.99 30.14
CA ASP A 174 13.70 27.67 29.61
C ASP A 174 14.93 27.39 30.48
N LEU A 175 16.03 27.00 29.83
CA LEU A 175 17.34 26.84 30.42
C LEU A 175 18.29 27.88 29.83
N PHE A 176 19.03 28.57 30.69
CA PHE A 176 20.05 29.55 30.34
C PHE A 176 21.41 29.15 30.89
N LEU A 177 22.48 29.69 30.30
CA LEU A 177 23.83 29.56 30.85
C LEU A 177 24.12 30.69 31.84
N GLU A 178 24.46 30.36 33.08
CA GLU A 178 25.08 31.30 34.01
C GLU A 178 26.55 30.93 34.19
N GLY A 179 27.47 31.83 33.83
CA GLY A 179 28.89 31.55 33.98
C GLY A 179 29.77 32.78 34.07
N THR A 180 30.92 32.62 34.71
CA THR A 180 31.92 33.67 34.95
C THR A 180 33.32 33.11 34.78
N ILE A 181 34.17 33.89 34.11
CA ILE A 181 35.60 33.61 33.92
C ILE A 181 36.38 34.61 34.79
N LYS A 182 37.22 34.09 35.69
CA LYS A 182 38.15 34.90 36.48
C LYS A 182 39.48 34.98 35.75
N LEU A 183 39.75 36.14 35.17
CA LEU A 183 41.03 36.48 34.55
C LEU A 183 41.90 37.25 35.56
N PRO A 184 43.23 37.32 35.36
CA PRO A 184 44.09 38.21 36.15
C PRO A 184 43.69 39.69 36.08
N THR A 185 43.00 40.08 34.99
CA THR A 185 42.55 41.44 34.72
C THR A 185 41.18 41.77 35.32
N GLY A 186 40.44 40.77 35.84
CA GLY A 186 39.10 40.93 36.39
C GLY A 186 38.18 39.75 36.09
N GLU A 187 36.95 39.81 36.57
CA GLU A 187 35.91 38.83 36.24
C GLU A 187 35.12 39.28 35.02
N VAL A 188 34.85 38.33 34.13
CA VAL A 188 34.12 38.57 32.86
C VAL A 188 33.06 37.47 32.66
N PRO A 189 31.91 37.76 32.04
CA PRO A 189 30.87 36.76 31.85
C PRO A 189 31.29 35.68 30.84
N LEU A 190 30.87 34.44 31.09
CA LEU A 190 30.92 33.36 30.10
C LEU A 190 29.68 33.45 29.21
N ALA A 191 29.86 33.62 27.90
CA ALA A 191 28.75 33.85 26.97
C ALA A 191 28.27 32.56 26.29
N ALA A 192 29.13 31.55 26.18
CA ALA A 192 28.85 30.31 25.46
C ALA A 192 29.62 29.14 26.08
N PHE A 193 29.02 27.95 26.06
CA PHE A 193 29.65 26.73 26.57
C PHE A 193 29.37 25.55 25.64
N ASN A 194 30.42 25.06 24.96
CA ASN A 194 30.37 24.05 23.91
C ASN A 194 29.27 24.33 22.85
N GLN A 195 29.32 25.53 22.27
CA GLN A 195 28.31 26.03 21.34
C GLN A 195 28.90 26.20 19.94
N SER A 196 28.13 25.92 18.90
CA SER A 196 28.54 26.12 17.50
C SER A 196 28.65 27.61 17.12
N GLY A 197 28.13 28.51 17.94
CA GLY A 197 28.34 29.95 17.78
C GLY A 197 28.49 30.68 19.11
N ILE A 198 29.41 31.66 19.16
CA ILE A 198 29.60 32.54 20.32
C ILE A 198 28.89 33.88 20.05
N PRO A 199 28.08 34.42 20.98
CA PRO A 199 27.49 35.75 20.85
C PRO A 199 28.52 36.85 20.56
N ALA A 200 28.11 37.90 19.84
CA ALA A 200 28.95 39.08 19.59
C ALA A 200 29.51 39.65 20.90
N ASN A 201 30.77 40.11 20.89
CA ASN A 201 31.53 40.57 22.06
C ASN A 201 31.75 39.54 23.19
N GLY A 202 31.36 38.27 22.98
CA GLY A 202 31.40 37.23 24.01
C GLY A 202 32.69 36.43 24.07
N ILE A 203 32.81 35.63 25.15
CA ILE A 203 33.82 34.58 25.31
C ILE A 203 33.10 33.24 25.47
N GLY A 204 33.46 32.25 24.64
CA GLY A 204 32.99 30.88 24.73
C GLY A 204 34.02 29.95 25.38
N LEU A 205 33.53 28.92 26.08
CA LEU A 205 34.32 27.85 26.69
C LEU A 205 34.11 26.55 25.91
N TYR A 206 35.21 25.86 25.58
CA TYR A 206 35.23 24.54 24.94
C TYR A 206 36.03 23.55 25.78
N THR A 207 35.46 22.37 26.00
CA THR A 207 36.05 21.30 26.84
C THR A 207 36.35 20.05 26.01
N SER A 208 36.87 19.00 26.65
CA SER A 208 37.19 17.71 26.00
C SER A 208 36.02 17.10 25.22
N VAL A 209 34.78 17.31 25.66
CA VAL A 209 33.58 16.83 24.95
C VAL A 209 33.25 17.59 23.66
N TRP A 210 33.94 18.67 23.30
CA TRP A 210 33.66 19.41 22.06
C TRP A 210 33.86 18.53 20.81
N GLY A 211 35.02 17.89 20.69
CA GLY A 211 35.35 17.05 19.54
C GLY A 211 36.35 17.68 18.57
N GLN A 212 36.27 17.26 17.31
CA GLN A 212 37.24 17.59 16.27
C GLN A 212 36.91 18.89 15.52
N ALA A 213 35.65 19.33 15.52
CA ALA A 213 35.20 20.44 14.71
C ALA A 213 35.93 21.74 15.04
N GLU A 214 36.04 22.62 14.04
CA GLU A 214 36.59 23.96 14.23
C GLU A 214 35.73 24.72 15.25
N ARG A 215 36.39 25.39 16.20
CA ARG A 215 35.69 26.25 17.15
C ARG A 215 35.26 27.54 16.46
N PRO A 216 34.10 28.12 16.79
CA PRO A 216 33.56 29.27 16.05
C PRO A 216 34.44 30.51 16.14
N GLY A 217 34.93 30.94 14.97
CA GLY A 217 35.80 32.10 14.78
C GLY A 217 35.16 33.27 14.03
N GLY A 218 33.82 33.38 14.00
CA GLY A 218 33.17 34.50 13.31
C GLY A 218 33.63 35.88 13.83
N GLY A 219 33.46 36.95 13.06
CA GLY A 219 33.82 38.31 13.51
C GLY A 219 35.33 38.58 13.58
N SER A 220 35.72 39.82 13.89
CA SER A 220 37.13 40.22 13.95
C SER A 220 37.32 41.36 14.96
N PRO A 221 38.32 41.30 15.85
CA PRO A 221 39.32 40.22 16.03
C PRO A 221 38.76 38.97 16.74
N VAL A 222 39.52 37.86 16.68
CA VAL A 222 39.27 36.61 17.41
C VAL A 222 40.54 36.17 18.11
N ILE A 223 40.42 35.67 19.34
CA ILE A 223 41.53 35.13 20.11
C ILE A 223 41.12 33.79 20.73
N GLU A 224 41.95 32.77 20.55
CA GLU A 224 41.84 31.46 21.20
C GLU A 224 42.92 31.32 22.28
N VAL A 225 42.53 30.87 23.46
CA VAL A 225 43.43 30.64 24.60
C VAL A 225 43.26 29.21 25.08
N GLU A 226 44.35 28.46 25.11
CA GLU A 226 44.39 27.11 25.66
C GLU A 226 44.84 27.16 27.12
N ILE A 227 44.07 26.52 27.99
CA ILE A 227 44.32 26.43 29.42
C ILE A 227 44.53 24.97 29.77
N LYS A 228 45.62 24.65 30.47
CA LYS A 228 45.91 23.31 31.01
C LYS A 228 46.21 23.41 32.49
N ASP A 229 45.58 22.56 33.29
CA ASP A 229 45.69 22.56 34.76
C ASP A 229 45.43 23.96 35.39
N GLY A 230 44.47 24.71 34.82
CA GLY A 230 44.08 26.05 35.27
C GLY A 230 45.05 27.17 34.91
N LYS A 231 46.02 26.95 34.01
CA LYS A 231 46.96 27.98 33.54
C LYS A 231 47.01 28.08 32.02
N VAL A 232 47.16 29.29 31.51
CA VAL A 232 47.33 29.53 30.07
C VAL A 232 48.60 28.85 29.56
N VAL A 233 48.48 28.03 28.52
CA VAL A 233 49.61 27.38 27.84
C VAL A 233 49.81 27.90 26.41
N LYS A 234 48.76 28.47 25.79
CA LYS A 234 48.82 29.02 24.43
C LYS A 234 47.80 30.15 24.26
N VAL A 235 48.17 31.16 23.47
CA VAL A 235 47.29 32.24 22.98
C VAL A 235 47.49 32.33 21.46
N SER A 236 46.40 32.41 20.70
CA SER A 236 46.35 32.37 19.23
C SER A 236 45.37 33.42 18.70
N ASP A 237 45.66 34.04 17.57
CA ASP A 237 44.80 34.99 16.85
C ASP A 237 43.87 34.30 15.82
N GLN A 238 43.91 32.98 15.76
CA GLN A 238 43.03 32.13 14.97
C GLN A 238 42.38 31.06 15.85
N THR A 239 41.16 30.66 15.49
CA THR A 239 40.51 29.47 16.03
C THR A 239 41.21 28.22 15.54
N GLY A 240 41.31 27.23 16.43
CA GLY A 240 41.81 25.92 16.09
C GLY A 240 40.70 24.91 15.86
N GLN A 241 41.13 23.75 15.39
CA GLN A 241 40.36 22.52 15.24
C GLN A 241 41.02 21.41 16.06
N GLY A 242 40.30 20.30 16.25
CA GLY A 242 40.82 19.11 16.92
C GLY A 242 40.51 19.03 18.42
N PRO A 243 40.83 17.88 19.03
CA PRO A 243 40.34 17.49 20.35
C PRO A 243 41.02 18.28 21.47
N ILE A 244 40.37 18.31 22.63
CA ILE A 244 40.84 18.99 23.84
C ILE A 244 41.10 17.93 24.91
N ASP A 245 42.28 17.95 25.54
CA ASP A 245 42.62 17.03 26.65
C ASP A 245 41.65 17.21 27.83
N GLU A 246 41.37 16.15 28.60
CA GLU A 246 40.45 16.22 29.77
C GLU A 246 40.88 17.22 30.85
N ASN A 247 42.18 17.46 31.01
CA ASN A 247 42.71 18.45 31.95
C ASN A 247 42.95 19.83 31.32
N SER A 248 42.42 20.03 30.12
CA SER A 248 42.50 21.27 29.36
C SER A 248 41.11 21.82 29.01
N PHE A 249 41.04 23.12 28.78
CA PHE A 249 39.90 23.76 28.15
C PHE A 249 40.37 24.95 27.33
N ILE A 250 39.54 25.36 26.36
CA ILE A 250 39.83 26.45 25.45
C ILE A 250 38.82 27.58 25.68
N LEU A 251 39.31 28.81 25.76
CA LEU A 251 38.48 30.01 25.66
C LEU A 251 38.63 30.62 24.27
N VAL A 252 37.52 30.89 23.61
CA VAL A 252 37.50 31.62 22.33
C VAL A 252 36.76 32.94 22.55
N GLY A 253 37.43 34.05 22.31
CA GLY A 253 36.88 35.40 22.44
C GLY A 253 36.68 36.00 21.06
N ARG A 254 35.58 36.73 20.87
CA ARG A 254 35.29 37.50 19.66
C ARG A 254 35.15 38.97 20.01
N GLU A 255 35.64 39.85 19.13
CA GLU A 255 35.48 41.31 19.26
C GLU A 255 35.98 41.80 20.64
N ASP A 256 35.13 42.38 21.49
CA ASP A 256 35.54 42.79 22.84
C ASP A 256 36.01 41.63 23.73
N GLY A 257 35.46 40.42 23.55
CA GLY A 257 35.93 39.21 24.22
C GLY A 257 37.35 38.83 23.79
N ALA A 258 37.66 38.98 22.49
CA ALA A 258 39.00 38.77 21.96
C ALA A 258 39.99 39.78 22.58
N ASN A 259 39.61 41.05 22.66
CA ASN A 259 40.41 42.13 23.29
C ASN A 259 40.68 41.89 24.79
N GLN A 260 39.85 41.09 25.47
CA GLN A 260 40.09 40.68 26.85
C GLN A 260 41.08 39.51 26.93
N LEU A 261 40.94 38.51 26.06
CA LEU A 261 41.79 37.33 26.03
C LEU A 261 43.21 37.62 25.48
N GLU A 262 43.36 38.58 24.56
CA GLU A 262 44.67 38.99 24.01
C GLU A 262 45.66 39.45 25.10
N LYS A 263 45.14 39.93 26.24
CA LYS A 263 45.94 40.45 27.36
C LYS A 263 46.57 39.36 28.22
N LEU A 264 46.23 38.08 27.98
CA LEU A 264 46.71 36.95 28.77
C LEU A 264 48.09 36.50 28.30
N ALA A 265 48.93 36.07 29.24
CA ALA A 265 50.24 35.50 28.98
C ALA A 265 50.31 34.04 29.43
N VAL A 266 51.21 33.27 28.81
CA VAL A 266 51.50 31.89 29.23
C VAL A 266 51.89 31.86 30.71
N GLY A 267 51.20 31.02 31.48
CA GLY A 267 51.34 30.86 32.92
C GLY A 267 50.29 31.60 33.76
N ASP A 268 49.47 32.47 33.16
CA ASP A 268 48.41 33.18 33.88
C ASP A 268 47.35 32.21 34.42
N PRO A 269 46.90 32.39 35.68
CA PRO A 269 45.87 31.54 36.27
C PRO A 269 44.48 31.91 35.74
N ILE A 270 43.71 30.91 35.34
CA ILE A 270 42.33 31.04 34.85
C ILE A 270 41.42 30.14 35.68
N LYS A 271 40.29 30.68 36.15
CA LYS A 271 39.24 29.90 36.78
C LYS A 271 37.91 30.20 36.11
N VAL A 272 37.22 29.17 35.66
CA VAL A 272 35.86 29.28 35.10
C VAL A 272 34.88 28.64 36.06
N SER A 273 33.69 29.24 36.18
CA SER A 273 32.55 28.69 36.90
C SER A 273 31.34 28.83 36.00
N TYR A 274 30.55 27.77 35.84
CA TYR A 274 29.32 27.79 35.08
C TYR A 274 28.30 26.83 35.69
N ALA A 275 27.03 27.11 35.47
CA ALA A 275 25.91 26.28 35.88
C ALA A 275 24.72 26.52 34.93
N PRO A 276 23.83 25.53 34.78
CA PRO A 276 22.54 25.77 34.17
C PRO A 276 21.72 26.69 35.08
N LYS A 277 21.00 27.62 34.48
CA LYS A 277 20.05 28.50 35.16
C LYS A 277 18.66 28.22 34.59
N VAL A 278 17.78 27.72 35.44
CA VAL A 278 16.37 27.45 35.12
C VAL A 278 15.46 28.38 35.92
N ASP A 279 14.23 28.56 35.47
CA ASP A 279 13.19 29.22 36.25
C ASP A 279 12.70 28.28 37.36
N GLY A 280 13.41 28.25 38.49
CA GLY A 280 13.12 27.37 39.64
C GLY A 280 14.37 27.03 40.47
N GLU A 281 14.21 26.18 41.50
CA GLU A 281 15.32 25.68 42.33
C GLU A 281 15.76 24.24 41.99
N THR A 282 15.06 23.53 41.09
CA THR A 282 15.31 22.10 40.83
C THR A 282 16.23 21.90 39.63
N LEU A 283 17.33 21.17 39.85
CA LEU A 283 18.28 20.78 38.81
C LEU A 283 17.74 19.59 38.01
N MET A 284 17.98 19.61 36.70
CA MET A 284 17.64 18.49 35.82
C MET A 284 18.73 17.41 35.91
N GLU A 285 18.32 16.15 36.00
CA GLU A 285 19.22 15.00 35.91
C GLU A 285 19.64 14.78 34.46
N PHE A 286 18.70 14.92 33.54
CA PHE A 286 19.01 15.02 32.11
C PHE A 286 18.10 16.04 31.43
N ALA A 287 18.57 16.59 30.31
CA ALA A 287 17.84 17.61 29.59
C ALA A 287 18.22 17.63 28.10
N VAL A 288 17.21 17.79 27.24
CA VAL A 288 17.36 17.90 25.78
C VAL A 288 16.64 19.14 25.24
N GLY A 289 17.25 19.78 24.25
CA GLY A 289 16.69 20.94 23.58
C GLY A 289 15.46 20.64 22.72
N GLY A 290 14.60 21.63 22.58
CA GLY A 290 13.52 21.64 21.61
C GLY A 290 13.22 23.07 21.13
N ASN A 291 12.10 23.25 20.44
CA ASN A 291 11.83 24.54 19.78
C ASN A 291 10.39 25.03 19.94
N VAL A 292 9.39 24.19 19.71
CA VAL A 292 7.98 24.62 19.68
C VAL A 292 7.20 23.94 20.80
N LYS A 293 6.59 24.74 21.69
CA LYS A 293 5.63 24.22 22.69
C LYS A 293 4.36 23.76 21.98
N LEU A 294 4.02 22.49 22.13
CA LEU A 294 2.87 21.85 21.49
C LEU A 294 1.63 21.83 22.39
N VAL A 295 1.84 21.70 23.71
CA VAL A 295 0.79 21.74 24.73
C VAL A 295 1.29 22.58 25.90
N GLU A 296 0.42 23.45 26.42
CA GLU A 296 0.68 24.27 27.59
C GLU A 296 -0.54 24.27 28.53
N ASN A 297 -0.33 23.86 29.78
CA ASN A 297 -1.38 23.71 30.79
C ASN A 297 -2.55 22.79 30.34
N GLY A 298 -2.24 21.70 29.64
CA GLY A 298 -3.22 20.75 29.10
C GLY A 298 -3.99 21.23 27.86
N GLU A 299 -3.60 22.37 27.28
CA GLU A 299 -4.25 22.94 26.10
C GLU A 299 -3.28 23.15 24.94
N VAL A 300 -3.76 22.89 23.72
CA VAL A 300 -3.01 23.11 22.48
C VAL A 300 -3.06 24.62 22.14
N PRO A 301 -1.93 25.32 21.98
CA PRO A 301 -1.92 26.73 21.62
C PRO A 301 -2.66 26.99 20.29
N ALA A 302 -3.46 28.06 20.25
CA ALA A 302 -4.36 28.32 19.13
C ALA A 302 -3.65 28.78 17.83
N ASP A 303 -2.41 29.24 17.93
CA ASP A 303 -1.59 29.82 16.87
C ASP A 303 -0.51 28.86 16.32
N LEU A 304 -0.54 27.58 16.71
CA LEU A 304 0.31 26.55 16.10
C LEU A 304 0.06 26.41 14.60
N ASP A 305 1.12 26.14 13.84
CA ASP A 305 1.01 25.89 12.40
C ASP A 305 0.19 24.61 12.15
N ASP A 306 -0.86 24.76 11.33
CA ASP A 306 -1.71 23.68 10.85
C ASP A 306 -1.66 23.54 9.31
N ARG A 307 -0.55 23.96 8.69
CA ARG A 307 -0.36 23.88 7.24
C ARG A 307 0.78 22.96 6.84
N THR A 308 1.89 22.99 7.57
CA THR A 308 3.11 22.27 7.18
C THR A 308 3.17 20.90 7.85
N SER A 309 2.83 19.86 7.09
CA SER A 309 3.03 18.47 7.50
C SER A 309 4.50 18.07 7.31
N ALA A 310 5.04 17.33 8.28
CA ALA A 310 6.38 16.74 8.20
C ALA A 310 6.45 15.52 9.13
N PRO A 311 7.47 14.66 9.03
CA PRO A 311 7.82 13.74 10.10
C PRO A 311 8.13 14.54 11.37
N ARG A 312 7.62 14.11 12.52
CA ARG A 312 7.73 14.85 13.78
C ARG A 312 8.12 13.94 14.93
N THR A 313 8.82 14.53 15.89
CA THR A 313 9.07 13.94 17.20
C THR A 313 8.70 14.93 18.31
N ALA A 314 8.10 14.45 19.38
CA ALA A 314 7.73 15.23 20.54
C ALA A 314 8.02 14.50 21.86
N VAL A 315 8.27 15.29 22.90
CA VAL A 315 8.32 14.86 24.30
C VAL A 315 7.31 15.66 25.10
N GLY A 316 6.59 15.00 26.00
CA GLY A 316 5.62 15.63 26.88
C GLY A 316 5.53 14.96 28.23
N PHE A 317 4.84 15.62 29.14
CA PHE A 317 4.69 15.19 30.53
C PHE A 317 3.26 15.38 31.03
N SER A 318 2.81 14.48 31.89
CA SER A 318 1.52 14.58 32.61
C SER A 318 1.45 15.81 33.52
N GLU A 319 0.27 16.15 34.05
CA GLU A 319 0.06 17.33 34.93
C GLU A 319 0.95 17.30 36.19
N ASP A 320 1.20 16.11 36.73
CA ASP A 320 2.08 15.91 37.88
C ASP A 320 3.55 15.65 37.49
N GLY A 321 3.86 15.61 36.20
CA GLY A 321 5.18 15.35 35.64
C GLY A 321 5.69 13.92 35.83
N LYS A 322 4.83 12.98 36.25
CA LYS A 322 5.20 11.60 36.59
C LYS A 322 5.09 10.62 35.43
N THR A 323 4.49 11.02 34.32
CA THR A 323 4.46 10.23 33.09
C THR A 323 5.13 11.03 31.99
N MET A 324 6.14 10.45 31.36
CA MET A 324 6.75 10.96 30.14
C MET A 324 6.06 10.32 28.93
N ILE A 325 5.79 11.12 27.91
CA ILE A 325 5.17 10.71 26.65
C ILE A 325 6.12 11.10 25.54
N LEU A 326 6.58 10.13 24.76
CA LEU A 326 7.38 10.34 23.57
C LEU A 326 6.53 9.97 22.36
N ALA A 327 6.35 10.88 21.42
CA ALA A 327 5.59 10.63 20.21
C ALA A 327 6.48 10.82 18.99
N LEU A 328 6.36 9.91 18.02
CA LEU A 328 6.95 10.01 16.71
C LEU A 328 5.85 9.81 15.66
N VAL A 329 5.93 10.57 14.58
CA VAL A 329 5.06 10.42 13.42
C VAL A 329 5.92 10.42 12.17
N ASP A 330 5.80 9.37 11.37
CA ASP A 330 6.46 9.26 10.07
C ASP A 330 5.94 10.33 9.09
N GLY A 331 6.65 10.59 8.00
CA GLY A 331 6.21 11.59 7.03
C GLY A 331 7.02 11.60 5.73
N ARG A 332 6.57 12.39 4.75
CA ARG A 332 7.17 12.49 3.40
C ARG A 332 7.18 11.15 2.65
N GLN A 333 6.27 10.27 2.99
CA GLN A 333 6.10 8.96 2.37
C GLN A 333 4.65 8.84 1.89
N THR A 334 4.41 7.96 0.92
CA THR A 334 3.03 7.66 0.48
C THR A 334 2.21 7.11 1.65
N ASP A 335 2.85 6.32 2.52
CA ASP A 335 2.18 5.63 3.63
C ASP A 335 1.98 6.50 4.86
N SER A 336 2.66 7.65 4.95
CA SER A 336 2.44 8.64 6.00
C SER A 336 2.77 10.05 5.51
N ARG A 337 1.79 10.96 5.57
CA ARG A 337 1.97 12.37 5.18
C ARG A 337 2.72 13.20 6.25
N GLY A 338 2.78 12.71 7.49
CA GLY A 338 3.25 13.42 8.66
C GLY A 338 2.27 14.44 9.23
N MET A 339 2.61 15.01 10.38
CA MET A 339 1.73 15.91 11.13
C MET A 339 2.16 17.37 11.08
N THR A 340 1.18 18.25 11.11
CA THR A 340 1.36 19.67 11.47
C THR A 340 1.70 19.81 12.96
N TYR A 341 2.20 20.97 13.40
CA TYR A 341 2.44 21.18 14.84
C TYR A 341 1.15 21.12 15.65
N LYS A 342 0.04 21.60 15.07
CA LYS A 342 -1.27 21.51 15.71
C LYS A 342 -1.75 20.06 15.84
N GLU A 343 -1.62 19.25 14.79
CA GLU A 343 -1.94 17.82 14.82
C GLU A 343 -1.12 17.07 15.86
N LEU A 344 0.19 17.33 15.92
CA LEU A 344 1.07 16.73 16.92
C LEU A 344 0.71 17.16 18.35
N GLY A 345 0.36 18.44 18.57
CA GLY A 345 -0.10 18.90 19.88
C GLY A 345 -1.41 18.25 20.33
N GLU A 346 -2.33 18.01 19.39
CA GLU A 346 -3.57 17.29 19.68
C GLU A 346 -3.32 15.80 19.97
N LEU A 347 -2.38 15.15 19.26
CA LEU A 347 -1.92 13.80 19.59
C LEU A 347 -1.30 13.75 21.00
N MET A 348 -0.41 14.68 21.35
CA MET A 348 0.19 14.72 22.69
C MET A 348 -0.88 14.90 23.78
N LYS A 349 -1.87 15.76 23.54
CA LYS A 349 -3.02 15.95 24.45
C LYS A 349 -3.90 14.71 24.57
N GLU A 350 -4.08 13.94 23.48
CA GLU A 350 -4.81 12.67 23.47
C GLU A 350 -4.17 11.65 24.44
N TYR A 351 -2.85 11.67 24.57
CA TYR A 351 -2.08 10.86 25.52
C TYR A 351 -1.86 11.55 26.88
N ASP A 352 -2.74 12.48 27.27
CA ASP A 352 -2.75 13.18 28.56
C ASP A 352 -1.52 14.07 28.86
N ALA A 353 -0.80 14.53 27.83
CA ALA A 353 0.25 15.53 28.03
C ALA A 353 -0.34 16.86 28.55
N HIS A 354 0.17 17.33 29.69
CA HIS A 354 -0.13 18.66 30.23
C HIS A 354 0.85 19.72 29.70
N GLN A 355 2.07 19.28 29.37
CA GLN A 355 3.07 20.06 28.66
C GLN A 355 3.67 19.18 27.56
N ALA A 356 3.95 19.74 26.38
CA ALA A 356 4.65 19.02 25.32
C ALA A 356 5.52 19.97 24.48
N LEU A 357 6.65 19.45 24.02
CA LEU A 357 7.66 20.18 23.26
C LEU A 357 8.02 19.37 22.01
N ASN A 358 8.03 20.03 20.87
CA ASN A 358 8.57 19.49 19.63
C ASN A 358 10.10 19.50 19.69
N ILE A 359 10.70 18.36 19.41
CA ILE A 359 12.14 18.17 19.22
C ILE A 359 12.45 17.96 17.72
N ASP A 360 13.68 17.62 17.34
CA ASP A 360 14.02 17.54 15.90
C ASP A 360 13.15 16.51 15.18
N GLY A 361 12.88 16.77 13.90
CA GLY A 361 11.99 15.96 13.09
C GLY A 361 12.55 15.72 11.69
N GLY A 362 11.68 15.50 10.70
CA GLY A 362 12.12 15.12 9.36
C GLY A 362 12.86 13.77 9.39
N GLY A 363 13.93 13.63 8.61
CA GLY A 363 14.73 12.40 8.60
C GLY A 363 15.50 12.09 9.90
N SER A 364 15.49 12.99 10.87
CA SER A 364 16.01 12.71 12.22
C SER A 364 15.00 11.93 13.08
N SER A 365 13.72 11.87 12.66
CA SER A 365 12.66 11.20 13.44
C SER A 365 12.92 9.70 13.46
N THR A 366 13.37 9.20 14.60
CA THR A 366 13.60 7.77 14.84
C THR A 366 13.17 7.41 16.26
N MET A 367 12.43 6.31 16.40
CA MET A 367 12.12 5.68 17.68
C MET A 367 12.64 4.24 17.64
N ILE A 368 13.23 3.81 18.76
CA ILE A 368 13.71 2.44 18.94
C ILE A 368 13.09 1.85 20.19
N ALA A 369 12.83 0.54 20.18
CA ALA A 369 12.36 -0.21 21.33
C ALA A 369 12.86 -1.65 21.29
N ARG A 370 12.98 -2.27 22.46
CA ARG A 370 13.31 -3.70 22.60
C ARG A 370 12.04 -4.49 22.84
N LYS A 371 11.66 -5.39 21.92
CA LYS A 371 10.48 -6.23 22.16
C LYS A 371 10.77 -7.24 23.28
N PRO A 372 9.74 -7.71 24.00
CA PRO A 372 9.89 -8.71 25.06
C PRO A 372 10.71 -9.94 24.66
N GLY A 373 11.83 -10.17 25.37
CA GLY A 373 12.68 -11.33 25.17
C GLY A 373 13.69 -11.21 24.02
N GLU A 374 13.77 -10.05 23.35
CA GLU A 374 14.84 -9.73 22.41
C GLU A 374 16.06 -9.15 23.13
N GLU A 375 17.25 -9.28 22.51
CA GLU A 375 18.52 -8.78 23.07
C GLU A 375 18.74 -7.30 22.79
N ASN A 376 18.52 -6.88 21.54
CA ASN A 376 18.80 -5.53 21.07
C ASN A 376 17.51 -4.74 20.87
N THR A 377 17.61 -3.41 20.92
CA THR A 377 16.55 -2.52 20.44
C THR A 377 16.59 -2.42 18.93
N GLU A 378 15.42 -2.32 18.30
CA GLU A 378 15.25 -2.11 16.87
C GLU A 378 14.47 -0.83 16.58
N VAL A 379 14.61 -0.29 15.36
CA VAL A 379 13.82 0.84 14.87
C VAL A 379 12.37 0.38 14.68
N VAL A 380 11.43 1.10 15.28
CA VAL A 380 10.00 0.73 15.26
C VAL A 380 9.16 1.55 14.27
N ASN A 381 9.74 2.60 13.69
CA ASN A 381 9.10 3.48 12.70
C ASN A 381 9.76 3.34 11.32
N ASN A 382 9.29 4.08 10.31
CA ASN A 382 9.90 4.12 8.97
C ASN A 382 10.62 5.45 8.69
N PRO A 383 11.96 5.55 8.85
CA PRO A 383 12.71 6.78 8.66
C PRO A 383 12.51 7.45 7.28
N SER A 384 12.26 8.76 7.26
CA SER A 384 11.89 9.48 6.02
C SER A 384 13.00 9.59 4.97
N ASP A 385 14.26 9.35 5.34
CA ASP A 385 15.41 9.38 4.44
C ASP A 385 15.67 8.01 3.78
N GLY A 386 14.82 6.99 4.05
CA GLY A 386 14.99 5.61 3.59
C GLY A 386 15.96 4.77 4.44
N ALA A 387 16.66 5.42 5.37
CA ALA A 387 17.50 4.81 6.39
C ALA A 387 17.56 5.76 7.61
N GLU A 388 18.05 5.23 8.73
CA GLU A 388 18.27 6.03 9.92
C GLU A 388 19.35 7.11 9.69
N ARG A 389 19.05 8.35 10.09
CA ARG A 389 20.01 9.46 10.01
C ARG A 389 20.95 9.45 11.20
N GLU A 390 22.20 9.82 10.98
CA GLU A 390 23.13 10.17 12.05
C GLU A 390 22.64 11.43 12.79
N ILE A 391 22.34 11.30 14.08
CA ILE A 391 21.90 12.39 14.96
C ILE A 391 22.87 12.59 16.14
N PRO A 392 22.98 13.80 16.70
CA PRO A 392 23.97 14.08 17.72
C PRO A 392 23.52 13.74 19.15
N ASN A 393 22.21 13.59 19.39
CA ASN A 393 21.69 13.15 20.68
C ASN A 393 20.27 12.56 20.58
N GLY A 394 19.82 11.95 21.68
CA GLY A 394 18.50 11.36 21.85
C GLY A 394 18.11 11.27 23.32
N ILE A 395 16.87 10.87 23.58
CA ILE A 395 16.36 10.54 24.91
C ILE A 395 16.37 9.03 25.06
N GLY A 396 17.17 8.49 25.98
CA GLY A 396 17.23 7.07 26.29
C GLY A 396 16.34 6.73 27.48
N ILE A 397 15.63 5.62 27.37
CA ILE A 397 14.83 5.02 28.43
C ILE A 397 15.52 3.74 28.87
N PHE A 398 15.78 3.62 30.16
CA PHE A 398 16.50 2.51 30.76
C PHE A 398 15.60 1.78 31.75
N ALA A 399 15.76 0.47 31.82
CA ALA A 399 15.16 -0.36 32.85
C ALA A 399 16.28 -1.06 33.63
N GLU A 400 16.09 -1.23 34.94
CA GLU A 400 16.97 -2.06 35.75
C GLU A 400 17.04 -3.47 35.17
N ALA A 401 18.24 -4.08 35.25
CA ALA A 401 18.41 -5.47 34.87
C ALA A 401 17.43 -6.34 35.69
N GLY A 402 16.64 -7.16 35.00
CA GLY A 402 15.75 -8.08 35.68
C GLY A 402 16.50 -9.22 36.35
N SER A 403 15.77 -10.08 37.04
CA SER A 403 16.33 -11.20 37.80
C SER A 403 17.12 -12.21 36.95
N GLY A 404 16.90 -12.23 35.63
CA GLY A 404 17.34 -13.30 34.75
C GLY A 404 16.62 -14.64 34.99
N GLU A 405 15.61 -14.65 35.87
CA GLU A 405 14.72 -15.80 36.06
C GLU A 405 13.59 -15.72 35.05
N LEU A 406 13.35 -16.83 34.35
CA LEU A 406 12.30 -16.91 33.34
C LEU A 406 10.91 -16.65 33.96
N ALA A 407 10.32 -15.50 33.63
CA ALA A 407 8.97 -15.14 34.05
C ALA A 407 7.93 -15.60 33.02
N ASN A 408 8.17 -15.36 31.73
CA ASN A 408 7.22 -15.65 30.67
C ASN A 408 7.88 -15.81 29.28
N PHE A 409 7.05 -15.97 28.23
CA PHE A 409 7.49 -16.01 26.83
C PHE A 409 6.71 -15.02 25.97
N ALA A 410 7.40 -14.37 25.03
CA ALA A 410 6.79 -13.82 23.82
C ALA A 410 6.75 -14.94 22.77
N VAL A 411 5.61 -15.15 22.14
CA VAL A 411 5.42 -16.25 21.19
C VAL A 411 4.92 -15.69 19.88
N GLU A 412 5.65 -15.97 18.81
CA GLU A 412 5.39 -15.43 17.49
C GLU A 412 5.84 -16.41 16.39
N PRO A 413 5.25 -16.34 15.19
CA PRO A 413 5.79 -16.99 14.00
C PRO A 413 7.21 -16.48 13.73
N ALA A 414 8.11 -17.36 13.26
CA ALA A 414 9.45 -16.94 12.85
C ALA A 414 9.47 -16.12 11.54
N ILE A 415 8.42 -16.24 10.74
CA ILE A 415 8.22 -15.44 9.53
C ILE A 415 7.43 -14.20 9.95
N ASP A 416 8.03 -13.02 9.76
CA ASP A 416 7.41 -11.74 10.04
C ASP A 416 6.82 -11.17 8.74
N SER A 417 5.63 -11.66 8.39
CA SER A 417 4.88 -11.24 7.20
C SER A 417 3.39 -11.26 7.49
N GLU A 418 2.61 -10.67 6.59
CA GLU A 418 1.16 -10.73 6.66
C GLU A 418 0.68 -12.20 6.73
N HIS A 419 -0.33 -12.43 7.57
CA HIS A 419 -0.96 -13.74 7.79
C HIS A 419 -0.02 -14.88 8.21
N SER A 420 1.17 -14.58 8.75
CA SER A 420 2.13 -15.58 9.26
C SER A 420 1.56 -16.48 10.38
N HIS A 421 0.54 -16.02 11.09
CA HIS A 421 -0.23 -16.81 12.07
C HIS A 421 -1.16 -17.87 11.45
N ARG A 422 -1.17 -18.01 10.12
CA ARG A 422 -2.00 -18.96 9.39
C ARG A 422 -1.17 -20.04 8.72
N VAL A 423 -1.77 -21.20 8.45
CA VAL A 423 -1.10 -22.35 7.81
C VAL A 423 -2.15 -23.28 7.17
N PHE A 424 -1.80 -23.96 6.08
CA PHE A 424 -2.68 -24.94 5.44
C PHE A 424 -2.57 -26.33 6.09
N PRO A 425 -3.65 -27.15 6.12
CA PRO A 425 -3.58 -28.54 6.54
C PRO A 425 -2.44 -29.29 5.83
N GLY A 426 -1.67 -30.11 6.55
CA GLY A 426 -0.53 -30.85 6.00
C GLY A 426 0.76 -30.04 5.81
N LEU A 427 0.72 -28.71 5.92
CA LEU A 427 1.91 -27.85 5.95
C LEU A 427 2.31 -27.51 7.40
N SER A 428 3.39 -26.73 7.54
CA SER A 428 3.96 -26.38 8.83
C SER A 428 4.22 -24.89 9.00
N ARG A 429 4.38 -24.47 10.27
CA ARG A 429 4.78 -23.11 10.65
C ARG A 429 5.75 -23.16 11.80
N LYS A 430 6.87 -22.46 11.71
CA LYS A 430 7.80 -22.28 12.82
C LYS A 430 7.33 -21.16 13.73
N PHE A 431 7.25 -21.45 15.03
CA PHE A 431 7.12 -20.46 16.09
C PHE A 431 8.41 -20.35 16.90
N VAL A 432 8.68 -19.16 17.41
CA VAL A 432 9.73 -18.85 18.37
C VAL A 432 9.07 -18.49 19.71
N GLY A 433 9.69 -18.93 20.80
CA GLY A 433 9.30 -18.58 22.16
C GLY A 433 10.46 -17.85 22.79
N LEU A 434 10.43 -16.51 22.78
CA LEU A 434 11.45 -15.66 23.38
C LEU A 434 11.18 -15.57 24.88
N GLY A 435 12.05 -16.19 25.67
CA GLY A 435 11.94 -16.18 27.13
C GLY A 435 12.32 -14.82 27.69
N TYR A 436 11.57 -14.33 28.68
CA TYR A 436 11.88 -13.07 29.34
C TYR A 436 11.58 -13.09 30.84
N ASP A 437 12.27 -12.23 31.59
CA ASP A 437 12.10 -12.06 33.05
C ASP A 437 11.04 -11.01 33.42
N GLU A 438 10.89 -10.66 34.70
CA GLU A 438 9.89 -9.69 35.14
C GLU A 438 10.07 -8.28 34.56
N ASN A 439 11.26 -7.96 34.05
CA ASN A 439 11.58 -6.70 33.39
C ASN A 439 11.65 -6.84 31.86
N TYR A 440 11.10 -7.93 31.32
CA TYR A 440 11.04 -8.23 29.88
C TYR A 440 12.43 -8.39 29.22
N SER A 441 13.49 -8.51 30.02
CA SER A 441 14.84 -8.76 29.54
C SER A 441 14.97 -10.22 29.05
N PRO A 442 15.77 -10.48 28.02
CA PRO A 442 15.90 -11.81 27.43
C PRO A 442 16.46 -12.81 28.44
N VAL A 443 15.85 -14.00 28.47
CA VAL A 443 16.33 -15.14 29.25
C VAL A 443 16.59 -16.28 28.28
N GLU A 444 17.82 -16.79 28.25
CA GLU A 444 18.14 -17.99 27.48
C GLU A 444 17.31 -19.18 27.98
N THR A 445 16.61 -19.85 27.07
CA THR A 445 15.74 -20.97 27.42
C THR A 445 16.05 -22.21 26.58
N GLU A 446 16.11 -23.36 27.25
CA GLU A 446 16.19 -24.68 26.61
C GLU A 446 15.01 -25.56 27.06
N GLY A 447 14.59 -26.48 26.20
CA GLY A 447 13.57 -27.48 26.56
C GLY A 447 12.14 -26.95 26.65
N ILE A 448 11.81 -25.91 25.88
CA ILE A 448 10.44 -25.38 25.74
C ILE A 448 9.47 -26.51 25.36
N LYS A 449 8.39 -26.66 26.14
CA LYS A 449 7.27 -27.55 25.83
C LYS A 449 6.24 -26.79 25.00
N TRP A 450 6.14 -27.17 23.74
CA TRP A 450 5.18 -26.59 22.81
C TRP A 450 3.85 -27.34 22.80
N LYS A 451 2.74 -26.60 22.67
CA LYS A 451 1.38 -27.14 22.51
C LYS A 451 0.55 -26.29 21.58
N ALA A 452 -0.35 -26.95 20.85
CA ALA A 452 -1.48 -26.30 20.19
C ALA A 452 -2.74 -26.53 21.02
N LEU A 453 -3.53 -25.48 21.23
CA LEU A 453 -4.75 -25.51 22.03
C LEU A 453 -5.93 -24.97 21.21
N PRO A 454 -6.93 -25.80 20.84
CA PRO A 454 -7.01 -27.24 21.07
C PRO A 454 -6.03 -28.03 20.17
N GLY A 455 -5.64 -29.23 20.63
CA GLY A 455 -4.60 -30.04 19.97
C GLY A 455 -5.08 -30.93 18.81
N ASP A 456 -6.36 -30.86 18.45
CA ASP A 456 -6.93 -31.57 17.30
C ASP A 456 -6.71 -30.81 15.97
N VAL A 457 -6.46 -29.50 16.04
CA VAL A 457 -6.11 -28.63 14.90
C VAL A 457 -4.72 -28.95 14.35
N GLY A 458 -3.78 -29.35 15.21
CA GLY A 458 -2.43 -29.76 14.84
C GLY A 458 -1.55 -30.01 16.06
N GLU A 459 -0.26 -30.27 15.85
CA GLU A 459 0.69 -30.54 16.93
C GLU A 459 2.02 -29.85 16.72
N PHE A 460 2.70 -29.52 17.82
CA PHE A 460 4.05 -28.98 17.79
C PHE A 460 5.09 -30.07 18.01
N ASP A 461 6.22 -29.96 17.31
CA ASP A 461 7.42 -30.70 17.66
C ASP A 461 8.24 -30.00 18.78
N GLN A 462 9.36 -30.62 19.18
CA GLN A 462 10.24 -30.06 20.22
C GLN A 462 10.96 -28.78 19.79
N LYS A 463 11.03 -28.50 18.48
CA LYS A 463 11.68 -27.31 17.93
C LYS A 463 10.68 -26.17 17.74
N GLY A 464 9.41 -26.29 18.16
CA GLY A 464 8.42 -25.24 17.95
C GLY A 464 7.90 -25.18 16.50
N ILE A 465 8.02 -26.27 15.75
CA ILE A 465 7.41 -26.40 14.42
C ILE A 465 6.00 -26.95 14.63
N PHE A 466 5.00 -26.16 14.28
CA PHE A 466 3.62 -26.57 14.24
C PHE A 466 3.35 -27.34 12.94
N HIS A 467 2.76 -28.53 13.04
CA HIS A 467 2.28 -29.32 11.93
C HIS A 467 0.75 -29.30 11.92
N ALA A 468 0.18 -28.66 10.89
CA ALA A 468 -1.25 -28.49 10.74
C ALA A 468 -1.92 -29.80 10.33
N LYS A 469 -3.06 -30.13 10.96
CA LYS A 469 -3.82 -31.36 10.68
C LYS A 469 -5.19 -31.09 10.09
N LYS A 470 -5.92 -30.12 10.66
CA LYS A 470 -7.30 -29.84 10.29
C LYS A 470 -7.57 -28.34 10.44
N ALA A 471 -8.34 -27.79 9.51
CA ALA A 471 -8.88 -26.44 9.58
C ALA A 471 -9.49 -26.11 10.96
N GLY A 472 -9.16 -24.93 11.48
CA GLY A 472 -9.66 -24.46 12.78
C GLY A 472 -8.74 -23.43 13.44
N LYS A 473 -9.29 -22.72 14.43
CA LYS A 473 -8.54 -21.76 15.27
C LYS A 473 -7.89 -22.49 16.45
N ALA A 474 -6.64 -22.16 16.73
CA ALA A 474 -5.86 -22.67 17.85
C ALA A 474 -4.99 -21.56 18.48
N VAL A 475 -4.31 -21.93 19.56
CA VAL A 475 -3.31 -21.10 20.22
C VAL A 475 -2.01 -21.90 20.28
N ALA A 476 -0.93 -21.30 19.78
CA ALA A 476 0.44 -21.77 19.98
C ALA A 476 0.87 -21.41 21.41
N GLN A 477 1.32 -22.38 22.19
CA GLN A 477 1.77 -22.16 23.57
C GLN A 477 3.20 -22.66 23.75
N ALA A 478 4.09 -21.78 24.21
CA ALA A 478 5.41 -22.10 24.73
C ALA A 478 5.36 -22.20 26.26
N GLN A 479 5.95 -23.24 26.85
CA GLN A 479 5.96 -23.43 28.30
C GLN A 479 7.25 -24.05 28.82
N ILE A 480 7.81 -23.47 29.88
CA ILE A 480 8.79 -24.11 30.77
C ILE A 480 8.26 -23.98 32.20
N GLU A 481 8.14 -25.10 32.91
CA GLU A 481 7.58 -25.16 34.26
C GLU A 481 6.27 -24.35 34.41
N SER A 482 6.33 -23.18 35.06
CA SER A 482 5.18 -22.29 35.27
C SER A 482 5.08 -21.13 34.27
N ALA A 483 6.18 -20.73 33.62
CA ALA A 483 6.25 -19.67 32.60
C ALA A 483 5.58 -20.11 31.30
N LYS A 484 4.71 -19.27 30.71
CA LYS A 484 3.82 -19.62 29.60
C LYS A 484 3.44 -18.45 28.70
N GLY A 485 3.96 -18.42 27.48
CA GLY A 485 3.52 -17.49 26.44
C GLY A 485 2.57 -18.13 25.45
N THR A 486 1.77 -17.30 24.77
CA THR A 486 0.82 -17.78 23.76
C THR A 486 0.71 -16.87 22.56
N SER A 487 0.47 -17.44 21.38
CA SER A 487 0.21 -16.73 20.13
C SER A 487 -1.02 -17.30 19.43
N LYS A 488 -1.77 -16.48 18.69
CA LYS A 488 -2.89 -16.96 17.88
C LYS A 488 -2.35 -17.79 16.70
N LEU A 489 -3.13 -18.78 16.28
CA LEU A 489 -2.82 -19.68 15.17
C LEU A 489 -4.11 -20.10 14.48
N THR A 490 -4.15 -20.06 13.15
CA THR A 490 -5.29 -20.54 12.37
C THR A 490 -4.83 -21.55 11.32
N VAL A 491 -5.48 -22.71 11.27
CA VAL A 491 -5.35 -23.63 10.13
C VAL A 491 -6.47 -23.31 9.15
N LEU A 492 -6.11 -23.00 7.91
CA LEU A 492 -7.00 -22.63 6.81
C LEU A 492 -7.73 -23.84 6.21
N GLY A 493 -8.50 -23.61 5.15
CA GLY A 493 -9.00 -24.68 4.27
C GLY A 493 -7.87 -25.42 3.54
N GLU A 494 -8.22 -26.40 2.71
CA GLU A 494 -7.23 -27.10 1.89
C GLU A 494 -6.56 -26.13 0.90
N LEU A 495 -5.26 -26.34 0.66
CA LEU A 495 -4.49 -25.53 -0.30
C LEU A 495 -5.07 -25.71 -1.71
N ASP A 496 -5.38 -24.59 -2.36
CA ASP A 496 -5.99 -24.58 -3.68
C ASP A 496 -5.04 -24.07 -4.77
N ARG A 497 -4.31 -22.99 -4.52
CA ARG A 497 -3.28 -22.48 -5.44
C ARG A 497 -2.06 -21.91 -4.73
N LEU A 498 -0.99 -21.75 -5.50
CA LEU A 498 0.28 -21.16 -5.10
C LEU A 498 0.59 -19.94 -5.96
N GLU A 499 1.22 -18.95 -5.35
CA GLU A 499 1.72 -17.77 -6.03
C GLU A 499 3.09 -17.40 -5.44
N ALA A 500 4.04 -17.02 -6.30
CA ALA A 500 5.25 -16.35 -5.84
C ALA A 500 4.94 -14.87 -5.60
N THR A 501 5.60 -14.23 -4.63
CA THR A 501 5.39 -12.80 -4.37
C THR A 501 5.82 -11.90 -5.54
N GLU A 502 6.61 -12.44 -6.47
CA GLU A 502 7.01 -11.79 -7.70
C GLU A 502 6.38 -12.52 -8.88
N SER A 503 5.86 -11.79 -9.88
CA SER A 503 5.33 -12.40 -11.11
C SER A 503 6.44 -12.84 -12.08
N SER A 504 7.63 -12.26 -11.95
CA SER A 504 8.85 -12.59 -12.70
C SER A 504 10.07 -11.96 -12.03
N LEU A 505 11.26 -12.55 -12.21
CA LEU A 505 12.53 -11.99 -11.75
C LEU A 505 13.39 -11.55 -12.93
N GLY A 506 13.46 -10.23 -13.18
CA GLY A 506 14.46 -9.63 -14.08
C GLY A 506 15.73 -9.29 -13.31
N MET A 507 16.87 -9.87 -13.69
CA MET A 507 18.11 -9.79 -12.93
C MET A 507 19.31 -9.33 -13.77
N GLU A 508 20.27 -8.69 -13.12
CA GLU A 508 21.58 -8.34 -13.70
C GLU A 508 22.70 -9.13 -13.03
N MET A 509 23.77 -9.44 -13.76
CA MET A 509 24.92 -10.12 -13.19
C MET A 509 25.50 -9.38 -11.98
N GLY A 510 25.63 -10.08 -10.85
CA GLY A 510 26.16 -9.53 -9.60
C GLY A 510 25.11 -8.90 -8.67
N ARG A 511 23.85 -8.81 -9.09
CA ARG A 511 22.72 -8.45 -8.23
C ARG A 511 21.89 -9.68 -7.86
N GLU A 512 21.51 -9.79 -6.59
CA GLU A 512 20.63 -10.84 -6.10
C GLU A 512 19.20 -10.30 -6.00
N SER A 513 18.23 -11.18 -6.17
CA SER A 513 16.80 -10.90 -6.00
C SER A 513 16.22 -11.85 -4.95
N SER A 514 15.03 -11.56 -4.44
CA SER A 514 14.36 -12.42 -3.47
C SER A 514 12.89 -12.62 -3.81
N PHE A 515 12.33 -13.76 -3.40
CA PHE A 515 10.90 -14.02 -3.48
C PHE A 515 10.47 -14.90 -2.31
N SER A 516 9.19 -14.86 -1.96
CA SER A 516 8.56 -15.85 -1.09
C SER A 516 7.34 -16.46 -1.79
N VAL A 517 6.67 -17.41 -1.14
CA VAL A 517 5.54 -18.14 -1.74
C VAL A 517 4.34 -18.02 -0.84
N ILE A 518 3.22 -17.60 -1.41
CA ILE A 518 1.91 -17.49 -0.77
C ILE A 518 1.03 -18.63 -1.28
N GLY A 519 0.37 -19.31 -0.35
CA GLY A 519 -0.69 -20.26 -0.67
C GLY A 519 -2.06 -19.62 -0.47
N TYR A 520 -3.06 -20.10 -1.21
CA TYR A 520 -4.45 -19.70 -1.07
C TYR A 520 -5.35 -20.92 -0.96
N ASP A 521 -6.40 -20.84 -0.13
CA ASP A 521 -7.51 -21.79 -0.21
C ASP A 521 -8.54 -21.35 -1.26
N LYS A 522 -9.54 -22.21 -1.52
CA LYS A 522 -10.61 -21.97 -2.51
C LYS A 522 -11.43 -20.69 -2.29
N ASN A 523 -11.35 -20.09 -1.10
CA ASN A 523 -12.07 -18.87 -0.73
C ASN A 523 -11.16 -17.64 -0.76
N GLY A 524 -9.89 -17.80 -1.17
CA GLY A 524 -8.92 -16.72 -1.20
C GLY A 524 -8.30 -16.38 0.14
N TYR A 525 -8.46 -17.21 1.19
CA TYR A 525 -7.68 -17.02 2.41
C TYR A 525 -6.23 -17.41 2.15
N SER A 526 -5.33 -16.50 2.49
CA SER A 526 -3.91 -16.64 2.19
C SER A 526 -3.06 -16.92 3.43
N ALA A 527 -1.93 -17.60 3.21
CA ALA A 527 -0.86 -17.75 4.18
C ALA A 527 0.51 -17.94 3.48
N PRO A 528 1.61 -17.38 4.02
CA PRO A 528 2.95 -17.63 3.48
C PRO A 528 3.34 -19.11 3.68
N ILE A 529 4.02 -19.74 2.73
CA ILE A 529 4.45 -21.13 2.85
C ILE A 529 5.92 -21.21 3.25
N GLU A 530 6.22 -22.02 4.27
CA GLU A 530 7.59 -22.23 4.72
C GLU A 530 8.44 -22.92 3.64
N PRO A 531 9.69 -22.50 3.41
CA PRO A 531 10.60 -23.14 2.46
C PRO A 531 10.89 -24.63 2.74
N ARG A 532 10.49 -25.16 3.89
CA ARG A 532 10.61 -26.58 4.24
C ARG A 532 9.50 -27.44 3.66
N ASP A 533 8.38 -26.82 3.31
CA ASP A 533 7.19 -27.48 2.78
C ASP A 533 7.08 -27.32 1.24
N LEU A 534 8.09 -26.72 0.61
CA LEU A 534 8.17 -26.46 -0.83
C LEU A 534 9.29 -27.28 -1.47
N GLU A 535 9.01 -27.76 -2.69
CA GLU A 535 9.99 -28.35 -3.60
C GLU A 535 10.23 -27.37 -4.76
N LEU A 536 11.51 -27.08 -5.05
CA LEU A 536 11.91 -26.17 -6.13
C LEU A 536 12.70 -26.93 -7.20
N GLU A 537 12.33 -26.74 -8.46
CA GLU A 537 13.10 -27.18 -9.62
C GLU A 537 13.50 -25.98 -10.48
N TYR A 538 14.78 -25.87 -10.83
CA TYR A 538 15.32 -24.77 -11.63
C TYR A 538 16.65 -25.15 -12.28
N ASN A 539 17.09 -24.38 -13.28
CA ASN A 539 18.38 -24.62 -13.93
C ASN A 539 19.55 -24.06 -13.11
N GLN A 540 20.28 -24.95 -12.43
CA GLN A 540 21.45 -24.62 -11.61
C GLN A 540 22.66 -24.10 -12.39
N SER A 541 22.68 -24.18 -13.72
CA SER A 541 23.72 -23.51 -14.53
C SER A 541 23.41 -22.03 -14.77
N VAL A 542 22.17 -21.60 -14.55
CA VAL A 542 21.67 -20.24 -14.83
C VAL A 542 21.52 -19.44 -13.54
N ILE A 543 20.97 -20.04 -12.48
CA ILE A 543 20.78 -19.38 -11.17
C ILE A 543 21.16 -20.29 -10.00
N GLU A 544 21.47 -19.67 -8.86
CA GLU A 544 21.56 -20.30 -7.55
C GLU A 544 20.42 -19.79 -6.66
N VAL A 545 19.65 -20.68 -6.03
CA VAL A 545 18.57 -20.32 -5.10
C VAL A 545 18.94 -20.77 -3.69
N LYS A 546 18.82 -19.88 -2.71
CA LYS A 546 19.10 -20.14 -1.29
C LYS A 546 17.90 -19.79 -0.44
N LYS A 547 17.65 -20.57 0.61
CA LYS A 547 16.66 -20.24 1.64
C LYS A 547 17.16 -19.06 2.47
N SER A 548 16.29 -18.10 2.70
CA SER A 548 16.57 -16.91 3.50
C SER A 548 16.09 -17.11 4.94
N ALA A 549 16.66 -16.34 5.88
CA ALA A 549 16.35 -16.47 7.29
C ALA A 549 14.92 -16.00 7.64
N ASP A 550 14.38 -15.10 6.83
CA ASP A 550 13.04 -14.52 6.86
C ASP A 550 11.93 -15.47 6.35
N GLY A 551 12.30 -16.68 5.89
CA GLY A 551 11.34 -17.63 5.32
C GLY A 551 11.09 -17.48 3.82
N GLY A 552 11.86 -16.65 3.12
CA GLY A 552 11.87 -16.56 1.66
C GLY A 552 13.02 -17.32 0.98
N TYR A 553 13.30 -16.90 -0.24
CA TYR A 553 14.43 -17.36 -1.05
C TYR A 553 15.20 -16.17 -1.62
N THR A 554 16.53 -16.28 -1.69
CA THR A 554 17.41 -15.40 -2.46
C THR A 554 17.87 -16.11 -3.72
N VAL A 555 17.78 -15.43 -4.85
CA VAL A 555 18.16 -15.89 -6.19
C VAL A 555 19.36 -15.09 -6.66
N LYS A 556 20.41 -15.81 -7.08
CA LYS A 556 21.65 -15.23 -7.59
C LYS A 556 21.88 -15.67 -9.04
N PRO A 557 22.24 -14.75 -9.95
CA PRO A 557 22.51 -15.09 -11.34
C PRO A 557 23.90 -15.72 -11.49
N ILE A 558 24.00 -16.75 -12.32
CA ILE A 558 25.24 -17.48 -12.66
C ILE A 558 25.65 -17.22 -14.11
N GLN A 559 24.68 -17.14 -15.03
CA GLN A 559 24.93 -16.99 -16.46
C GLN A 559 24.21 -15.76 -17.03
N ASP A 560 24.97 -14.86 -17.65
CA ASP A 560 24.46 -13.68 -18.34
C ASP A 560 23.76 -14.03 -19.67
N GLY A 561 22.76 -13.24 -20.06
CA GLY A 561 21.98 -13.44 -21.29
C GLY A 561 21.22 -14.77 -21.33
N ALA A 562 20.84 -15.30 -20.17
CA ALA A 562 20.12 -16.57 -20.03
C ALA A 562 18.77 -16.37 -19.33
N SER A 563 17.89 -17.35 -19.50
CA SER A 563 16.61 -17.41 -18.81
C SER A 563 16.34 -18.80 -18.25
N THR A 564 15.51 -18.88 -17.24
CA THR A 564 15.03 -20.13 -16.65
C THR A 564 13.70 -19.90 -15.92
N THR A 565 13.08 -20.97 -15.49
CA THR A 565 11.85 -20.94 -14.69
C THR A 565 12.12 -21.69 -13.39
N ILE A 566 11.69 -21.13 -12.28
CA ILE A 566 11.63 -21.83 -11.00
C ILE A 566 10.25 -22.45 -10.89
N SER A 567 10.16 -23.78 -11.01
CA SER A 567 8.95 -24.52 -10.65
C SER A 567 8.87 -24.69 -9.14
N ILE A 568 7.75 -24.30 -8.55
CA ILE A 568 7.49 -24.29 -7.11
C ILE A 568 6.31 -25.21 -6.84
N THR A 569 6.53 -26.29 -6.08
CA THR A 569 5.51 -27.33 -5.88
C THR A 569 5.30 -27.64 -4.40
N THR A 570 4.04 -27.82 -3.99
CA THR A 570 3.67 -28.46 -2.71
C THR A 570 2.26 -29.06 -2.77
N GLN A 571 2.05 -30.20 -2.09
CA GLN A 571 0.77 -30.93 -2.05
C GLN A 571 0.11 -31.17 -3.43
N GLY A 572 0.91 -31.29 -4.50
CA GLY A 572 0.41 -31.46 -5.86
C GLY A 572 -0.11 -30.18 -6.55
N LYS A 573 0.06 -29.02 -5.91
CA LYS A 573 -0.11 -27.69 -6.50
C LYS A 573 1.25 -27.19 -6.98
N GLU A 574 1.27 -26.52 -8.12
CA GLU A 574 2.49 -25.99 -8.76
C GLU A 574 2.25 -24.55 -9.21
N THR A 575 3.30 -23.73 -9.13
CA THR A 575 3.36 -22.41 -9.76
C THR A 575 4.76 -22.19 -10.33
N HIS A 576 4.89 -21.29 -11.30
CA HIS A 576 6.12 -21.06 -12.03
C HIS A 576 6.54 -19.60 -11.90
N LEU A 577 7.79 -19.38 -11.47
CA LEU A 577 8.41 -18.07 -11.39
C LEU A 577 9.44 -17.92 -12.52
N PRO A 578 9.15 -17.11 -13.56
CA PRO A 578 10.07 -16.85 -14.66
C PRO A 578 11.26 -16.01 -14.20
N VAL A 579 12.45 -16.32 -14.70
CA VAL A 579 13.69 -15.61 -14.37
C VAL A 579 14.48 -15.28 -15.64
N THR A 580 14.80 -14.00 -15.84
CA THR A 580 15.61 -13.50 -16.96
C THR A 580 16.87 -12.82 -16.42
N ILE A 581 18.02 -13.05 -17.06
CA ILE A 581 19.30 -12.49 -16.63
C ILE A 581 19.93 -11.72 -17.79
N GLY A 582 20.13 -10.42 -17.57
CA GLY A 582 20.65 -9.52 -18.59
C GLY A 582 19.68 -9.31 -19.75
N LEU A 583 20.17 -8.60 -20.78
CA LEU A 583 19.44 -8.36 -22.02
C LEU A 583 20.25 -8.91 -23.19
N THR A 584 19.54 -9.37 -24.23
CA THR A 584 20.12 -9.73 -25.52
C THR A 584 19.77 -8.68 -26.56
N THR A 585 20.76 -8.25 -27.34
CA THR A 585 20.55 -7.31 -28.45
C THR A 585 20.08 -8.05 -29.69
N GLU A 586 18.91 -7.69 -30.22
CA GLU A 586 18.39 -8.17 -31.50
C GLU A 586 18.39 -7.06 -32.56
N ASN A 587 18.64 -7.42 -33.82
CA ASN A 587 18.60 -6.49 -34.94
C ASN A 587 17.18 -6.43 -35.53
N VAL A 588 16.63 -5.23 -35.62
CA VAL A 588 15.28 -4.98 -36.19
C VAL A 588 15.39 -4.54 -37.66
N SER A 589 16.34 -3.65 -37.96
CA SER A 589 16.57 -3.17 -39.32
C SER A 589 18.00 -2.67 -39.47
N ASN A 590 18.70 -3.16 -40.50
CA ASN A 590 20.01 -2.67 -40.91
C ASN A 590 19.95 -1.55 -41.96
N PHE A 591 18.74 -1.08 -42.34
CA PHE A 591 18.55 0.04 -43.27
C PHE A 591 19.21 -0.12 -44.67
N GLU A 592 19.50 -1.34 -45.09
CA GLU A 592 20.19 -1.63 -46.37
C GLU A 592 19.37 -1.29 -47.62
N SER A 593 18.07 -1.08 -47.49
CA SER A 593 17.18 -0.66 -48.57
C SER A 593 16.05 0.23 -48.08
N SER A 594 15.42 0.96 -49.00
CA SER A 594 14.22 1.77 -48.71
C SER A 594 12.92 0.97 -48.62
N GLU A 595 12.96 -0.37 -48.80
CA GLU A 595 11.79 -1.22 -48.68
C GLU A 595 11.22 -1.14 -47.25
N GLY A 596 9.91 -0.95 -47.12
CA GLY A 596 9.24 -0.77 -45.83
C GLY A 596 9.37 0.63 -45.21
N TRP A 597 10.10 1.56 -45.84
CA TRP A 597 10.32 2.92 -45.35
C TRP A 597 9.80 3.99 -46.32
N SER A 598 9.31 5.10 -45.76
CA SER A 598 8.86 6.26 -46.53
C SER A 598 9.17 7.56 -45.80
N SER A 599 9.33 8.67 -46.53
CA SER A 599 9.41 9.99 -45.91
C SER A 599 8.06 10.69 -45.87
N THR A 600 7.67 11.18 -44.70
CA THR A 600 6.52 12.09 -44.53
C THR A 600 6.94 13.33 -43.75
N LYS A 601 6.06 14.32 -43.60
CA LYS A 601 6.42 15.63 -43.04
C LYS A 601 5.25 16.35 -42.39
N TYR A 602 5.56 17.22 -41.43
CA TYR A 602 4.58 18.10 -40.79
C TYR A 602 5.20 19.46 -40.45
N PRO A 603 4.50 20.59 -40.69
CA PRO A 603 3.31 20.72 -41.55
C PRO A 603 3.68 20.47 -43.02
N SER A 604 2.69 20.49 -43.92
CA SER A 604 2.89 20.18 -45.36
C SER A 604 3.91 21.09 -46.07
N SER A 605 4.24 22.25 -45.49
CA SER A 605 5.25 23.19 -46.00
C SER A 605 6.70 22.75 -45.78
N VAL A 606 6.96 21.86 -44.81
CA VAL A 606 8.31 21.33 -44.53
C VAL A 606 8.84 20.58 -45.74
N GLY A 607 10.13 20.72 -46.05
CA GLY A 607 10.82 19.85 -47.00
C GLY A 607 11.26 18.56 -46.30
N ALA A 608 11.00 17.40 -46.89
CA ALA A 608 11.51 16.12 -46.43
C ALA A 608 11.74 15.19 -47.63
N SER A 609 12.88 14.52 -47.67
CA SER A 609 13.20 13.49 -48.66
C SER A 609 14.02 12.37 -48.01
N MET A 610 14.00 11.20 -48.63
CA MET A 610 14.69 10.02 -48.15
C MET A 610 15.50 9.40 -49.29
N ASP A 611 16.76 9.07 -49.02
CA ASP A 611 17.68 8.43 -49.96
C ASP A 611 18.44 7.30 -49.27
N VAL A 612 18.76 6.24 -50.01
CA VAL A 612 19.67 5.19 -49.52
C VAL A 612 21.10 5.61 -49.85
N VAL A 613 21.96 5.69 -48.83
CA VAL A 613 23.33 6.22 -48.92
C VAL A 613 24.31 5.26 -48.22
N PRO A 614 25.63 5.40 -48.40
CA PRO A 614 26.60 4.63 -47.60
C PRO A 614 26.40 4.85 -46.10
N GLY A 615 26.23 3.76 -45.35
CA GLY A 615 26.00 3.74 -43.91
C GLY A 615 27.29 3.62 -43.09
N ARG A 616 27.13 3.31 -41.81
CA ARG A 616 28.20 2.95 -40.87
C ARG A 616 28.78 1.59 -41.25
N GLU A 617 27.90 0.64 -41.54
CA GLU A 617 28.21 -0.68 -42.10
C GLU A 617 27.26 -0.90 -43.29
N GLY A 618 27.78 -1.06 -44.51
CA GLY A 618 26.91 -1.22 -45.69
C GLY A 618 26.21 0.07 -46.11
N ASN A 619 24.89 0.03 -46.29
CA ASN A 619 24.07 1.20 -46.61
C ASN A 619 23.22 1.62 -45.40
N GLY A 620 22.86 2.91 -45.32
CA GLY A 620 21.89 3.44 -44.39
C GLY A 620 20.84 4.29 -45.09
N ILE A 621 19.84 4.73 -44.35
CA ILE A 621 18.80 5.64 -44.87
C ILE A 621 19.11 7.06 -44.42
N GLN A 622 19.33 7.96 -45.38
CA GLN A 622 19.40 9.40 -45.17
C GLN A 622 18.00 10.01 -45.21
N LEU A 623 17.68 10.81 -44.19
CA LEU A 623 16.51 11.69 -44.16
C LEU A 623 16.99 13.15 -44.23
N SER A 624 16.75 13.82 -45.35
CA SER A 624 17.01 15.24 -45.53
C SER A 624 15.76 16.05 -45.21
N TYR A 625 15.91 17.19 -44.51
CA TYR A 625 14.80 18.01 -44.07
C TYR A 625 15.07 19.51 -44.16
N ASP A 626 14.00 20.29 -44.38
CA ASP A 626 14.03 21.75 -44.48
C ASP A 626 13.06 22.39 -43.50
N PHE A 627 13.61 22.87 -42.38
CA PHE A 627 12.89 23.56 -41.31
C PHE A 627 12.91 25.08 -41.45
N THR A 628 13.36 25.63 -42.59
CA THR A 628 13.37 27.09 -42.88
C THR A 628 12.03 27.62 -43.40
N THR A 629 11.09 26.73 -43.69
CA THR A 629 9.87 27.01 -44.47
C THR A 629 8.70 27.57 -43.64
N THR A 630 8.75 27.44 -42.31
CA THR A 630 7.69 27.88 -41.38
C THR A 630 8.24 28.01 -39.96
N THR A 631 7.55 28.78 -39.11
CA THR A 631 7.87 28.97 -37.69
C THR A 631 7.02 28.12 -36.74
N ALA A 632 6.10 27.30 -37.27
CA ALA A 632 5.34 26.30 -36.49
C ALA A 632 6.26 25.16 -35.99
N THR A 633 5.76 24.14 -35.31
CA THR A 633 6.54 22.90 -35.09
C THR A 633 6.81 22.21 -36.43
N ARG A 634 8.06 21.85 -36.72
CA ARG A 634 8.48 21.20 -37.98
C ARG A 634 9.05 19.83 -37.69
N ALA A 635 8.59 18.82 -38.42
CA ALA A 635 9.09 17.45 -38.31
C ALA A 635 9.20 16.81 -39.69
N ALA A 636 10.26 16.04 -39.89
CA ALA A 636 10.43 15.16 -41.04
C ALA A 636 10.48 13.72 -40.52
N TYR A 637 9.64 12.84 -41.05
CA TYR A 637 9.50 11.48 -40.53
C TYR A 637 10.10 10.47 -41.50
N LEU A 638 10.93 9.58 -40.96
CA LEU A 638 11.22 8.28 -41.55
C LEU A 638 10.17 7.29 -41.01
N GLN A 639 9.22 6.93 -41.85
CA GLN A 639 8.01 6.19 -41.46
C GLN A 639 8.07 4.74 -41.96
N ALA A 640 7.82 3.80 -41.05
CA ALA A 640 7.67 2.38 -41.36
C ALA A 640 6.28 2.10 -41.96
N SER A 641 6.22 1.36 -43.08
CA SER A 641 4.99 0.99 -43.76
C SER A 641 5.13 -0.40 -44.44
N PRO A 642 4.52 -1.47 -43.90
CA PRO A 642 3.73 -1.50 -42.66
C PRO A 642 4.58 -1.18 -41.42
N ARG A 643 3.93 -0.88 -40.29
CA ARG A 643 4.63 -0.72 -39.01
C ARG A 643 5.44 -1.99 -38.72
N ILE A 644 6.66 -1.84 -38.22
CA ILE A 644 7.58 -2.95 -38.00
C ILE A 644 7.33 -3.52 -36.61
N GLU A 645 6.97 -4.79 -36.50
CA GLU A 645 6.87 -5.49 -35.23
C GLU A 645 8.25 -5.67 -34.61
N LEU A 646 8.41 -5.23 -33.36
CA LEU A 646 9.62 -5.40 -32.58
C LEU A 646 9.62 -6.79 -31.93
N PRO A 647 10.75 -7.52 -31.95
CA PRO A 647 10.81 -8.86 -31.39
C PRO A 647 10.83 -8.83 -29.86
N GLY A 648 10.08 -9.73 -29.22
CA GLY A 648 10.11 -9.96 -27.77
C GLY A 648 9.70 -8.77 -26.90
N ASP A 649 9.97 -8.88 -25.60
CA ASP A 649 9.60 -7.88 -24.58
C ASP A 649 10.64 -6.76 -24.48
N VAL A 650 10.76 -5.95 -25.54
CA VAL A 650 11.76 -4.90 -25.71
C VAL A 650 11.87 -3.95 -24.51
N GLN A 651 13.02 -3.95 -23.84
CA GLN A 651 13.31 -3.01 -22.75
C GLN A 651 13.92 -1.71 -23.27
N LYS A 652 14.71 -1.78 -24.35
CA LYS A 652 15.30 -0.61 -25.01
C LYS A 652 15.30 -0.75 -26.50
N MET A 653 15.20 0.37 -27.19
CA MET A 653 15.38 0.46 -28.64
C MET A 653 16.50 1.46 -28.94
N GLY A 654 17.45 1.05 -29.77
CA GLY A 654 18.62 1.84 -30.13
C GLY A 654 18.90 1.82 -31.63
N LEU A 655 19.62 2.83 -32.10
CA LEU A 655 20.10 2.90 -33.48
C LEU A 655 21.34 3.80 -33.60
N TRP A 656 22.11 3.60 -34.66
CA TRP A 656 23.21 4.48 -35.02
C TRP A 656 22.72 5.65 -35.89
N VAL A 657 23.15 6.86 -35.51
CA VAL A 657 22.77 8.09 -36.19
C VAL A 657 24.01 8.88 -36.57
N HIS A 658 24.19 9.13 -37.87
CA HIS A 658 25.15 10.10 -38.36
C HIS A 658 24.54 11.50 -38.23
N GLY A 659 25.00 12.26 -37.24
CA GLY A 659 24.49 13.60 -36.95
C GLY A 659 25.02 14.66 -37.92
N ASP A 660 24.24 15.72 -38.11
CA ASP A 660 24.60 16.93 -38.84
C ASP A 660 25.06 18.09 -37.94
N GLY A 661 24.88 17.95 -36.62
CA GLY A 661 25.24 18.94 -35.60
C GLY A 661 24.29 20.12 -35.49
N ASN A 662 23.12 20.07 -36.14
CA ASN A 662 22.18 21.20 -36.17
C ASN A 662 21.26 21.29 -34.93
N GLY A 663 21.27 20.30 -34.05
CA GLY A 663 20.56 20.35 -32.76
C GLY A 663 19.09 19.88 -32.79
N ALA A 664 18.63 19.23 -33.87
CA ALA A 664 17.25 18.74 -33.94
C ALA A 664 16.92 17.77 -32.78
N TRP A 665 15.70 17.83 -32.24
CA TRP A 665 15.23 16.86 -31.24
C TRP A 665 14.86 15.55 -31.94
N LEU A 666 15.52 14.44 -31.62
CA LEU A 666 15.32 13.15 -32.28
C LEU A 666 14.40 12.23 -31.48
N ARG A 667 13.34 11.76 -32.13
CA ARG A 667 12.25 11.01 -31.48
C ARG A 667 11.82 9.80 -32.29
N THR A 668 11.07 8.92 -31.65
CA THR A 668 10.45 7.75 -32.27
C THR A 668 9.04 7.53 -31.71
N VAL A 669 8.17 6.86 -32.47
CA VAL A 669 6.84 6.44 -32.02
C VAL A 669 6.69 4.94 -32.19
N ILE A 670 6.29 4.29 -31.10
CA ILE A 670 5.90 2.87 -31.06
C ILE A 670 4.41 2.75 -30.75
N GLU A 671 3.80 1.64 -31.15
CA GLU A 671 2.43 1.27 -30.85
C GLU A 671 2.42 -0.09 -30.15
N ASP A 672 1.74 -0.22 -29.01
CA ASP A 672 1.63 -1.50 -28.31
C ASP A 672 0.51 -2.39 -28.90
N ALA A 673 0.35 -3.59 -28.35
CA ALA A 673 -0.68 -4.55 -28.79
C ALA A 673 -2.12 -4.04 -28.62
N THR A 674 -2.34 -3.05 -27.75
CA THR A 674 -3.65 -2.42 -27.53
C THR A 674 -3.94 -1.30 -28.54
N GLY A 675 -2.95 -0.91 -29.35
CA GLY A 675 -3.04 0.22 -30.27
C GLY A 675 -2.65 1.57 -29.65
N THR A 676 -2.11 1.57 -28.43
CA THR A 676 -1.66 2.79 -27.74
C THR A 676 -0.31 3.24 -28.30
N ASN A 677 -0.19 4.54 -28.64
CA ASN A 677 1.02 5.09 -29.23
C ASN A 677 1.90 5.81 -28.19
N TYR A 678 3.16 5.41 -28.06
CA TYR A 678 4.14 6.01 -27.16
C TYR A 678 5.19 6.76 -27.96
N THR A 679 5.43 8.03 -27.60
CA THR A 679 6.47 8.83 -28.25
C THR A 679 7.70 8.92 -27.34
N LEU A 680 8.80 8.30 -27.78
CA LEU A 680 10.04 8.21 -27.03
C LEU A 680 11.08 9.20 -27.57
N THR A 681 11.90 9.76 -26.67
CA THR A 681 13.05 10.58 -27.04
C THR A 681 14.27 9.69 -27.23
N LEU A 682 14.90 9.75 -28.40
CA LEU A 682 16.16 9.06 -28.68
C LEU A 682 17.37 9.96 -28.37
N ALA A 683 17.26 11.26 -28.63
CA ALA A 683 18.23 12.26 -28.21
C ALA A 683 17.57 13.64 -28.13
N ASP A 684 17.77 14.36 -27.02
CA ASP A 684 17.20 15.70 -26.81
C ASP A 684 17.69 16.72 -27.86
N GLU A 685 18.94 16.61 -28.31
CA GLU A 685 19.51 17.45 -29.37
C GLU A 685 20.56 16.67 -30.18
N VAL A 686 20.46 16.68 -31.51
CA VAL A 686 21.49 16.16 -32.42
C VAL A 686 22.59 17.20 -32.65
N ASN A 687 23.42 17.43 -31.63
CA ASN A 687 24.50 18.43 -31.62
C ASN A 687 25.89 17.86 -31.98
N TRP A 688 25.93 16.64 -32.52
CA TRP A 688 27.16 15.97 -32.95
C TRP A 688 27.22 15.83 -34.47
N THR A 689 28.44 15.73 -34.99
CA THR A 689 28.71 15.32 -36.37
C THR A 689 29.35 13.93 -36.39
N GLY A 690 28.96 13.06 -37.31
CA GLY A 690 29.46 11.69 -37.36
C GLY A 690 28.54 10.68 -36.66
N TRP A 691 28.95 9.42 -36.61
CA TRP A 691 28.16 8.32 -36.03
C TRP A 691 28.14 8.34 -34.50
N LYS A 692 26.94 8.27 -33.93
CA LYS A 692 26.69 8.07 -32.49
C LYS A 692 25.52 7.09 -32.31
N HIS A 693 25.67 6.16 -31.38
CA HIS A 693 24.55 5.30 -30.96
C HIS A 693 23.64 6.09 -30.01
N VAL A 694 22.34 6.03 -30.26
CA VAL A 694 21.31 6.63 -29.41
C VAL A 694 20.28 5.58 -29.05
N GLU A 695 19.70 5.66 -27.85
CA GLU A 695 18.77 4.67 -27.33
C GLU A 695 17.64 5.32 -26.53
N ALA A 696 16.52 4.60 -26.43
CA ALA A 696 15.39 4.96 -25.59
C ALA A 696 14.89 3.71 -24.84
N THR A 697 14.60 3.85 -23.55
CA THR A 697 13.94 2.82 -22.74
C THR A 697 12.44 2.84 -23.01
N LEU A 698 11.85 1.65 -23.12
CA LEU A 698 10.40 1.52 -23.23
C LEU A 698 9.76 1.66 -21.85
N PRO A 699 8.63 2.39 -21.71
CA PRO A 699 7.89 2.48 -20.46
C PRO A 699 7.43 1.12 -19.94
N ASP A 700 7.40 0.96 -18.61
CA ASP A 700 6.77 -0.18 -17.95
C ASP A 700 5.26 -0.26 -18.29
N GLY A 701 4.70 -1.47 -18.30
CA GLY A 701 3.27 -1.72 -18.54
C GLY A 701 2.85 -1.83 -20.02
N ILE A 702 3.78 -1.68 -20.97
CA ILE A 702 3.52 -1.88 -22.40
C ILE A 702 3.10 -3.33 -22.71
N GLN A 703 2.13 -3.49 -23.61
CA GLN A 703 1.62 -4.79 -24.07
C GLN A 703 2.28 -5.21 -25.40
N TYR A 704 2.76 -6.45 -25.48
CA TYR A 704 3.43 -7.00 -26.67
C TYR A 704 2.44 -7.79 -27.56
N PRO A 705 2.64 -7.82 -28.89
CA PRO A 705 3.77 -7.28 -29.63
C PRO A 705 3.71 -5.75 -29.84
N VAL A 706 4.87 -5.09 -29.73
CA VAL A 706 5.04 -3.65 -29.99
C VAL A 706 5.45 -3.43 -31.44
N LYS A 707 4.95 -2.36 -32.06
CA LYS A 707 5.22 -2.01 -33.45
C LYS A 707 5.85 -0.63 -33.57
N LEU A 708 7.03 -0.54 -34.17
CA LEU A 708 7.64 0.72 -34.55
C LEU A 708 6.87 1.39 -35.69
N TRP A 709 6.49 2.65 -35.49
CA TRP A 709 5.79 3.44 -36.49
C TRP A 709 6.72 4.41 -37.24
N ARG A 710 7.52 5.23 -36.52
CA ARG A 710 8.32 6.28 -37.18
C ARG A 710 9.46 6.80 -36.31
N ILE A 711 10.55 7.21 -36.96
CA ILE A 711 11.71 7.90 -36.38
C ILE A 711 11.79 9.29 -37.01
N TYR A 712 12.02 10.35 -36.24
CA TYR A 712 11.95 11.70 -36.77
C TYR A 712 12.75 12.75 -35.97
N PRO A 713 13.50 13.63 -36.66
CA PRO A 713 13.87 14.94 -36.10
C PRO A 713 12.66 15.88 -36.05
N VAL A 714 12.57 16.67 -34.98
CA VAL A 714 11.58 17.72 -34.80
C VAL A 714 12.23 18.99 -34.26
N GLU A 715 11.77 20.15 -34.74
CA GLU A 715 12.15 21.47 -34.22
C GLU A 715 10.88 22.26 -33.83
N THR A 716 10.85 22.71 -32.58
CA THR A 716 9.71 23.43 -31.98
C THR A 716 10.03 24.91 -31.73
N ASN A 717 11.31 25.27 -31.67
CA ASN A 717 11.75 26.65 -31.53
C ASN A 717 11.61 27.38 -32.87
N GLN A 718 10.82 28.44 -32.87
CA GLN A 718 10.59 29.28 -34.04
C GLN A 718 11.85 29.99 -34.54
N ASN A 719 12.85 30.22 -33.67
CA ASN A 719 14.06 30.98 -33.99
C ASN A 719 15.11 30.15 -34.73
N ASP A 720 15.07 28.82 -34.60
CA ASP A 720 16.11 27.94 -35.12
C ASP A 720 15.71 27.43 -36.51
N GLN A 721 16.12 28.14 -37.56
CA GLN A 721 15.70 27.90 -38.95
C GLN A 721 16.87 27.35 -39.77
N TYR A 722 16.84 26.05 -40.09
CA TYR A 722 17.93 25.36 -40.78
C TYR A 722 17.44 24.22 -41.67
N THR A 723 18.35 23.73 -42.51
CA THR A 723 18.21 22.49 -43.27
C THR A 723 19.20 21.48 -42.73
N GLY A 724 18.85 20.20 -42.69
CA GLY A 724 19.72 19.17 -42.14
C GLY A 724 19.53 17.81 -42.80
N GLU A 725 20.42 16.89 -42.46
CA GLU A 725 20.45 15.53 -42.99
C GLU A 725 20.91 14.57 -41.90
N LEU A 726 20.08 13.60 -41.54
CA LEU A 726 20.45 12.52 -40.62
C LEU A 726 20.52 11.20 -41.38
N ILE A 727 21.54 10.39 -41.12
CA ILE A 727 21.64 9.03 -41.66
C ILE A 727 21.41 8.04 -40.53
N PHE A 728 20.46 7.13 -40.71
CA PHE A 728 20.09 6.09 -39.76
C PHE A 728 20.65 4.74 -40.21
N ASP A 729 21.21 4.00 -39.27
CA ASP A 729 21.79 2.67 -39.48
C ASP A 729 21.61 1.79 -38.23
N ASP A 730 21.68 0.47 -38.39
CA ASP A 730 21.70 -0.52 -37.30
C ASP A 730 20.63 -0.29 -36.20
N LEU A 731 19.33 -0.35 -36.54
CA LEU A 731 18.24 -0.34 -35.55
C LEU A 731 18.22 -1.68 -34.80
N THR A 732 18.41 -1.61 -33.49
CA THR A 732 18.43 -2.75 -32.57
C THR A 732 17.45 -2.56 -31.42
N VAL A 733 17.11 -3.67 -30.78
CA VAL A 733 16.37 -3.70 -29.52
C VAL A 733 17.10 -4.55 -28.51
N GLU A 734 17.00 -4.21 -27.23
CA GLU A 734 17.45 -5.04 -26.12
C GLU A 734 16.21 -5.72 -25.51
N VAL A 735 16.18 -7.04 -25.55
CA VAL A 735 15.08 -7.88 -25.06
C VAL A 735 15.60 -8.79 -23.97
N PRO A 736 14.78 -9.14 -22.96
CA PRO A 736 15.14 -10.23 -22.08
C PRO A 736 15.21 -11.53 -22.90
N PRO A 737 16.09 -12.48 -22.53
CA PRO A 737 16.15 -13.77 -23.20
C PRO A 737 14.78 -14.46 -23.14
N ALA A 738 14.33 -15.02 -24.27
CA ALA A 738 13.02 -15.68 -24.37
C ALA A 738 12.88 -16.79 -23.31
N ILE A 739 11.69 -16.86 -22.69
CA ILE A 739 11.31 -17.95 -21.79
C ILE A 739 10.25 -18.79 -22.48
N ASP A 740 10.50 -20.09 -22.58
CA ASP A 740 9.49 -21.05 -23.00
C ASP A 740 8.57 -21.30 -21.79
N PHE A 741 7.39 -20.70 -21.82
CA PHE A 741 6.42 -20.82 -20.75
C PHE A 741 5.59 -22.09 -20.93
N PRO A 742 5.46 -22.94 -19.91
CA PRO A 742 4.36 -23.90 -19.91
C PRO A 742 3.04 -23.12 -19.94
N GLU A 743 2.07 -23.58 -20.74
CA GLU A 743 0.70 -23.06 -20.68
C GLU A 743 0.23 -23.09 -19.22
N GLN A 744 -0.07 -21.92 -18.66
CA GLN A 744 -0.68 -21.83 -17.34
C GLN A 744 -2.01 -22.60 -17.40
N SER A 745 -2.29 -23.41 -16.38
CA SER A 745 -3.59 -24.05 -16.23
C SER A 745 -4.68 -22.98 -16.24
N LYS A 746 -5.75 -23.17 -17.03
CA LYS A 746 -6.93 -22.31 -16.99
C LYS A 746 -7.36 -22.14 -15.53
N ASP A 747 -7.57 -20.90 -15.11
CA ASP A 747 -8.09 -20.60 -13.77
C ASP A 747 -9.40 -21.37 -13.52
N GLN A 748 -9.56 -21.86 -12.30
CA GLN A 748 -10.79 -22.54 -11.92
C GLN A 748 -11.96 -21.55 -11.95
N GLU A 749 -13.05 -21.93 -12.61
CA GLU A 749 -14.29 -21.14 -12.66
C GLU A 749 -14.80 -20.83 -11.23
N ASP A 750 -15.06 -19.56 -10.92
CA ASP A 750 -15.65 -19.19 -9.63
C ASP A 750 -17.15 -19.53 -9.62
N PRO A 751 -17.66 -20.24 -8.59
CA PRO A 751 -19.07 -20.63 -8.50
C PRO A 751 -20.05 -19.45 -8.36
N LEU A 752 -19.54 -18.24 -8.14
CA LEU A 752 -20.35 -17.01 -8.22
C LEU A 752 -20.96 -16.85 -9.60
N VAL A 753 -20.20 -17.09 -10.68
CA VAL A 753 -20.70 -16.96 -12.06
C VAL A 753 -21.40 -18.25 -12.45
N MET A 754 -22.66 -18.14 -12.84
CA MET A 754 -23.46 -19.31 -13.23
C MET A 754 -22.96 -19.89 -14.55
N GLN A 755 -22.65 -21.19 -14.54
CA GLN A 755 -22.29 -22.00 -15.70
C GLN A 755 -23.22 -23.20 -15.80
N ASN A 756 -23.81 -23.42 -16.98
CA ASN A 756 -24.73 -24.53 -17.27
C ASN A 756 -25.94 -24.62 -16.33
N GLU A 757 -26.38 -23.47 -15.81
CA GLU A 757 -27.52 -23.33 -14.92
C GLU A 757 -28.34 -22.08 -15.29
N VAL A 758 -29.62 -22.07 -14.91
CA VAL A 758 -30.51 -20.92 -15.05
C VAL A 758 -30.86 -20.40 -13.67
N MET A 759 -30.84 -19.07 -13.49
CA MET A 759 -31.17 -18.43 -12.23
C MET A 759 -32.56 -18.86 -11.73
N GLY A 760 -32.58 -19.47 -10.54
CA GLY A 760 -33.79 -20.01 -9.92
C GLY A 760 -34.81 -18.92 -9.56
N LYS A 761 -36.12 -19.28 -9.61
CA LYS A 761 -37.24 -18.38 -9.24
C LYS A 761 -37.36 -18.13 -7.73
N ASP A 762 -36.58 -18.85 -6.94
CA ASP A 762 -36.43 -18.76 -5.50
C ASP A 762 -35.45 -17.67 -5.06
N ARG A 763 -34.68 -17.12 -6.00
CA ARG A 763 -33.82 -15.95 -5.81
C ARG A 763 -34.53 -14.69 -6.28
N TRP A 764 -34.33 -13.58 -5.57
CA TRP A 764 -34.71 -12.26 -6.08
C TRP A 764 -33.55 -11.65 -6.85
N LYS A 765 -33.85 -10.71 -7.75
CA LYS A 765 -32.93 -10.26 -8.80
C LYS A 765 -32.66 -8.76 -8.75
N PHE A 766 -31.43 -8.37 -9.06
CA PHE A 766 -31.07 -6.99 -9.40
C PHE A 766 -30.06 -6.98 -10.55
N ALA A 767 -30.08 -5.92 -11.36
CA ALA A 767 -29.19 -5.79 -12.52
C ALA A 767 -28.10 -4.74 -12.28
N VAL A 768 -26.95 -4.92 -12.94
CA VAL A 768 -25.83 -3.97 -12.93
C VAL A 768 -25.40 -3.67 -14.36
N LEU A 769 -25.26 -2.38 -14.66
CA LEU A 769 -24.76 -1.82 -15.92
C LEU A 769 -23.59 -0.86 -15.62
N ALA A 770 -22.52 -0.92 -16.41
CA ALA A 770 -21.36 -0.03 -16.26
C ALA A 770 -20.74 0.33 -17.62
N ASP A 771 -19.92 1.38 -17.65
CA ASP A 771 -18.99 1.68 -18.75
C ASP A 771 -19.64 1.81 -20.14
N SER A 772 -20.84 2.39 -20.19
CA SER A 772 -21.52 2.65 -21.46
C SER A 772 -20.85 3.79 -22.25
N GLN A 773 -20.43 4.85 -21.54
CA GLN A 773 -19.67 6.00 -22.06
C GLN A 773 -20.25 6.59 -23.36
N PHE A 774 -21.53 6.97 -23.38
CA PHE A 774 -22.10 7.76 -24.47
C PHE A 774 -22.07 9.28 -24.17
N LYS A 775 -22.22 10.13 -25.18
CA LYS A 775 -22.25 11.59 -25.01
C LYS A 775 -23.19 12.28 -25.98
N ALA A 776 -23.76 13.39 -25.54
CA ALA A 776 -24.75 14.16 -26.28
C ALA A 776 -24.18 14.79 -27.56
N SER A 777 -22.89 15.11 -27.57
CA SER A 777 -22.21 15.65 -28.76
C SER A 777 -22.17 14.69 -29.95
N THR A 778 -22.38 13.39 -29.72
CA THR A 778 -22.41 12.34 -30.74
C THR A 778 -23.66 11.48 -30.61
N SER A 779 -24.84 12.08 -30.82
CA SER A 779 -26.14 11.37 -30.75
C SER A 779 -26.19 10.14 -31.66
N ASN A 780 -26.83 9.07 -31.20
CA ASN A 780 -26.94 7.76 -31.87
C ASN A 780 -25.59 7.07 -32.14
N SER A 781 -24.61 7.27 -31.25
CA SER A 781 -23.36 6.51 -31.27
C SER A 781 -23.62 5.00 -31.08
N SER A 782 -22.62 4.16 -31.38
CA SER A 782 -22.70 2.73 -31.07
C SER A 782 -22.86 2.50 -29.57
N GLN A 783 -22.19 3.29 -28.74
CA GLN A 783 -22.32 3.28 -27.27
C GLN A 783 -23.75 3.53 -26.81
N GLU A 784 -24.41 4.58 -27.32
CA GLU A 784 -25.79 4.89 -26.93
C GLU A 784 -26.74 3.74 -27.33
N LYS A 785 -26.54 3.14 -28.51
CA LYS A 785 -27.36 2.00 -28.96
C LYS A 785 -27.16 0.76 -28.09
N MET A 786 -25.93 0.42 -27.75
CA MET A 786 -25.63 -0.71 -26.86
C MET A 786 -26.19 -0.47 -25.46
N ALA A 787 -26.10 0.75 -24.92
CA ALA A 787 -26.71 1.11 -23.65
C ALA A 787 -28.24 0.92 -23.68
N ARG A 788 -28.92 1.44 -24.72
CA ARG A 788 -30.38 1.26 -24.89
C ARG A 788 -30.77 -0.21 -25.03
N GLU A 789 -30.04 -0.97 -25.85
CA GLU A 789 -30.26 -2.41 -26.01
C GLU A 789 -30.10 -3.15 -24.67
N SER A 790 -29.04 -2.85 -23.91
CA SER A 790 -28.81 -3.43 -22.59
C SER A 790 -29.96 -3.11 -21.64
N LEU A 791 -30.42 -1.86 -21.59
CA LEU A 791 -31.56 -1.45 -20.76
C LEU A 791 -32.85 -2.17 -21.14
N GLN A 792 -33.12 -2.35 -22.44
CA GLN A 792 -34.28 -3.10 -22.93
C GLN A 792 -34.21 -4.59 -22.53
N GLN A 793 -33.03 -5.21 -22.63
CA GLN A 793 -32.80 -6.59 -22.18
C GLN A 793 -32.99 -6.70 -20.66
N ILE A 794 -32.47 -5.76 -19.88
CA ILE A 794 -32.62 -5.71 -18.43
C ILE A 794 -34.10 -5.58 -18.04
N VAL A 795 -34.85 -4.69 -18.70
CA VAL A 795 -36.29 -4.51 -18.45
C VAL A 795 -37.08 -5.80 -18.76
N ALA A 796 -36.67 -6.55 -19.79
CA ALA A 796 -37.31 -7.83 -20.12
C ALA A 796 -37.10 -8.92 -19.04
N GLU A 797 -36.03 -8.83 -18.24
CA GLU A 797 -35.73 -9.78 -17.16
C GLU A 797 -36.39 -9.43 -15.81
N ASP A 798 -37.07 -8.28 -15.72
CA ASP A 798 -37.87 -7.81 -14.57
C ASP A 798 -37.11 -7.86 -13.21
N PRO A 799 -35.93 -7.22 -13.09
CA PRO A 799 -35.23 -7.11 -11.81
C PRO A 799 -35.95 -6.18 -10.83
N GLU A 800 -35.67 -6.30 -9.54
CA GLU A 800 -36.27 -5.43 -8.52
C GLU A 800 -35.70 -4.02 -8.49
N PHE A 801 -34.48 -3.83 -9.01
CA PHE A 801 -33.85 -2.54 -9.26
C PHE A 801 -32.62 -2.71 -10.18
N LEU A 802 -32.14 -1.59 -10.72
CA LEU A 802 -30.93 -1.48 -11.52
C LEU A 802 -29.91 -0.58 -10.82
N VAL A 803 -28.65 -1.03 -10.80
CA VAL A 803 -27.49 -0.20 -10.43
C VAL A 803 -26.73 0.20 -11.68
N ILE A 804 -26.58 1.50 -11.91
CA ILE A 804 -25.61 2.06 -12.86
C ILE A 804 -24.32 2.31 -12.08
N ASN A 805 -23.31 1.48 -12.32
CA ASN A 805 -22.05 1.50 -11.58
C ASN A 805 -20.98 2.35 -12.28
N GLY A 806 -21.26 3.64 -12.44
CA GLY A 806 -20.37 4.63 -13.08
C GLY A 806 -20.26 4.53 -14.60
N ASP A 807 -19.67 5.57 -15.18
CA ASP A 807 -19.31 5.71 -16.59
C ASP A 807 -20.48 5.45 -17.57
N LEU A 808 -21.68 5.92 -17.22
CA LEU A 808 -22.80 5.89 -18.16
C LEU A 808 -22.56 6.88 -19.32
N VAL A 809 -21.95 8.02 -18.99
CA VAL A 809 -21.57 9.07 -19.93
C VAL A 809 -20.05 9.09 -20.17
N ASP A 810 -19.59 9.59 -21.32
CA ASP A 810 -18.16 9.72 -21.67
C ASP A 810 -17.54 11.03 -21.16
N SER A 811 -18.37 12.02 -20.82
CA SER A 811 -17.93 13.31 -20.28
C SER A 811 -18.98 13.92 -19.35
N ALA A 812 -18.53 14.80 -18.46
CA ALA A 812 -19.37 15.38 -17.41
C ALA A 812 -20.00 16.73 -17.83
N TRP A 813 -20.36 16.89 -19.09
CA TRP A 813 -21.10 18.08 -19.54
C TRP A 813 -22.58 17.93 -19.20
N LYS A 814 -23.25 19.07 -18.98
CA LYS A 814 -24.66 19.10 -18.58
C LYS A 814 -25.55 18.35 -19.58
N GLU A 815 -25.27 18.51 -20.86
CA GLU A 815 -26.00 17.89 -21.96
C GLU A 815 -25.88 16.36 -21.94
N ASP A 816 -24.75 15.82 -21.48
CA ASP A 816 -24.51 14.39 -21.40
C ASP A 816 -25.41 13.76 -20.32
N PHE A 817 -25.54 14.40 -19.15
CA PHE A 817 -26.45 13.97 -18.10
C PHE A 817 -27.93 14.13 -18.44
N GLU A 818 -28.28 15.18 -19.20
CA GLU A 818 -29.64 15.33 -19.73
C GLU A 818 -29.99 14.20 -20.70
N LEU A 819 -29.06 13.82 -21.58
CA LEU A 819 -29.23 12.66 -22.45
C LEU A 819 -29.32 11.36 -21.64
N ALA A 820 -28.46 11.17 -20.64
CA ALA A 820 -28.49 9.98 -19.81
C ALA A 820 -29.83 9.82 -19.07
N LYS A 821 -30.34 10.91 -18.50
CA LYS A 821 -31.67 10.93 -17.89
C LYS A 821 -32.77 10.59 -18.91
N GLN A 822 -32.70 11.17 -20.11
CA GLN A 822 -33.65 10.86 -21.18
C GLN A 822 -33.62 9.36 -21.57
N VAL A 823 -32.43 8.78 -21.75
CA VAL A 823 -32.27 7.36 -22.09
C VAL A 823 -32.88 6.47 -21.00
N LEU A 824 -32.60 6.75 -19.72
CA LEU A 824 -33.16 5.98 -18.61
C LEU A 824 -34.69 6.12 -18.53
N GLU A 825 -35.24 7.32 -18.72
CA GLU A 825 -36.69 7.55 -18.74
C GLU A 825 -37.38 6.84 -19.92
N GLU A 826 -36.74 6.80 -21.09
CA GLU A 826 -37.28 6.17 -22.30
C GLU A 826 -37.25 4.64 -22.24
N GLU A 827 -36.13 4.05 -21.81
CA GLU A 827 -35.94 2.60 -21.85
C GLU A 827 -36.42 1.90 -20.56
N VAL A 828 -36.22 2.52 -19.39
CA VAL A 828 -36.58 1.94 -18.08
C VAL A 828 -37.90 2.49 -17.55
N GLY A 829 -38.09 3.81 -17.61
CA GLY A 829 -39.28 4.48 -17.09
C GLY A 829 -39.56 4.14 -15.62
N ASP A 830 -40.80 3.76 -15.31
CA ASP A 830 -41.25 3.40 -13.95
C ASP A 830 -41.19 1.88 -13.67
N ALA A 831 -40.47 1.09 -14.49
CA ALA A 831 -40.42 -0.36 -14.35
C ALA A 831 -39.87 -0.81 -12.98
N PHE A 832 -38.74 -0.23 -12.57
CA PHE A 832 -38.09 -0.46 -11.28
C PHE A 832 -37.18 0.73 -10.91
N PRO A 833 -36.77 0.87 -9.63
CA PRO A 833 -35.83 1.90 -9.20
C PRO A 833 -34.46 1.78 -9.90
N VAL A 834 -33.85 2.92 -10.21
CA VAL A 834 -32.48 3.03 -10.73
C VAL A 834 -31.62 3.75 -9.70
N TYR A 835 -30.51 3.14 -9.31
CA TYR A 835 -29.48 3.72 -8.45
C TYR A 835 -28.24 4.00 -9.29
N TYR A 836 -27.85 5.26 -9.41
CA TYR A 836 -26.72 5.66 -10.26
C TYR A 836 -25.64 6.31 -9.40
N ILE A 837 -24.47 5.66 -9.33
CA ILE A 837 -23.26 6.21 -8.72
C ILE A 837 -22.25 6.64 -9.79
N PRO A 838 -21.44 7.69 -9.54
CA PRO A 838 -20.51 8.20 -10.52
C PRO A 838 -19.21 7.38 -10.61
N GLY A 839 -18.69 7.27 -11.82
CA GLY A 839 -17.33 6.87 -12.16
C GLY A 839 -16.46 8.10 -12.52
N ASN A 840 -15.27 7.86 -13.05
CA ASN A 840 -14.35 8.93 -13.40
C ASN A 840 -14.80 9.74 -14.62
N HIS A 841 -15.64 9.18 -15.49
CA HIS A 841 -16.19 9.95 -16.61
C HIS A 841 -17.31 10.91 -16.18
N GLU A 842 -17.96 10.68 -15.04
CA GLU A 842 -18.92 11.61 -14.43
C GLU A 842 -18.27 12.89 -13.86
N ILE A 843 -16.93 12.94 -13.78
CA ILE A 843 -16.17 14.17 -13.49
C ILE A 843 -15.28 14.63 -14.66
N ALA A 844 -15.20 13.85 -15.74
CA ALA A 844 -14.31 14.13 -16.86
C ALA A 844 -14.66 15.44 -17.57
N GLY A 845 -13.74 16.41 -17.51
CA GLY A 845 -13.92 17.78 -18.00
C GLY A 845 -13.86 18.81 -16.87
N PRO A 846 -14.97 19.08 -16.15
CA PRO A 846 -15.02 20.05 -15.06
C PRO A 846 -14.24 19.62 -13.80
N GLY A 847 -13.95 18.33 -13.63
CA GLY A 847 -13.21 17.78 -12.49
C GLY A 847 -14.01 17.74 -11.19
N ASN A 848 -15.34 17.78 -11.26
CA ASN A 848 -16.26 17.69 -10.12
C ASN A 848 -17.65 17.21 -10.55
N LEU A 849 -18.51 16.88 -9.58
CA LEU A 849 -19.85 16.32 -9.77
C LEU A 849 -20.98 17.38 -9.87
N ASP A 850 -20.67 18.67 -10.00
CA ASP A 850 -21.71 19.73 -9.95
C ASP A 850 -22.80 19.57 -11.02
N HIS A 851 -22.46 19.02 -12.18
CA HIS A 851 -23.43 18.77 -13.26
C HIS A 851 -24.23 17.48 -13.01
N PHE A 852 -23.57 16.43 -12.54
CA PHE A 852 -24.20 15.17 -12.16
C PHE A 852 -25.26 15.39 -11.07
N LEU A 853 -24.89 16.05 -9.97
CA LEU A 853 -25.76 16.29 -8.82
C LEU A 853 -26.93 17.22 -9.13
N LYS A 854 -26.85 18.04 -10.19
CA LYS A 854 -28.00 18.83 -10.66
C LYS A 854 -29.09 18.00 -11.33
N VAL A 855 -28.75 16.81 -11.83
CA VAL A 855 -29.66 15.94 -12.58
C VAL A 855 -30.14 14.76 -11.74
N PHE A 856 -29.23 14.10 -11.01
CA PHE A 856 -29.49 12.87 -10.26
C PHE A 856 -29.57 13.04 -8.73
N GLU A 857 -29.29 14.25 -8.21
CA GLU A 857 -29.40 14.67 -6.80
C GLU A 857 -28.49 13.93 -5.79
N GLU A 858 -28.27 12.64 -5.94
CA GLU A 858 -27.50 11.75 -5.05
C GLU A 858 -26.39 11.03 -5.82
N ASN A 859 -25.21 10.92 -5.22
CA ASN A 859 -24.04 10.21 -5.77
C ASN A 859 -23.67 8.94 -5.00
N ARG A 860 -24.38 8.64 -3.90
CA ARG A 860 -24.16 7.46 -3.05
C ARG A 860 -25.47 7.02 -2.41
N TYR A 861 -25.59 5.75 -2.05
CA TYR A 861 -26.82 5.19 -1.51
C TYR A 861 -26.52 4.16 -0.42
N THR A 862 -27.30 4.15 0.66
CA THR A 862 -27.36 3.03 1.60
C THR A 862 -28.81 2.62 1.81
N PHE A 863 -29.15 1.37 1.50
CA PHE A 863 -30.51 0.87 1.67
C PHE A 863 -30.55 -0.64 1.93
N ASP A 864 -31.63 -1.11 2.55
CA ASP A 864 -31.85 -2.52 2.84
C ASP A 864 -32.91 -3.09 1.89
N HIS A 865 -32.62 -4.21 1.25
CA HIS A 865 -33.55 -4.91 0.36
C HIS A 865 -33.55 -6.41 0.68
N LYS A 866 -34.71 -6.93 1.13
CA LYS A 866 -34.95 -8.36 1.43
C LYS A 866 -33.85 -9.02 2.30
N GLY A 867 -33.33 -8.28 3.28
CA GLY A 867 -32.30 -8.76 4.20
C GLY A 867 -30.87 -8.57 3.70
N THR A 868 -30.64 -7.97 2.53
CA THR A 868 -29.31 -7.55 2.09
C THR A 868 -29.19 -6.04 2.21
N ARG A 869 -28.10 -5.56 2.81
CA ARG A 869 -27.76 -4.14 2.82
C ARG A 869 -26.90 -3.80 1.61
N PHE A 870 -27.33 -2.80 0.86
CA PHE A 870 -26.61 -2.22 -0.26
C PHE A 870 -25.95 -0.92 0.17
N ILE A 871 -24.66 -0.79 -0.13
CA ILE A 871 -23.85 0.41 0.15
C ILE A 871 -23.14 0.79 -1.15
N LEU A 872 -23.64 1.82 -1.82
CA LEU A 872 -23.12 2.28 -3.11
C LEU A 872 -22.33 3.57 -2.87
N LEU A 873 -21.05 3.55 -3.23
CA LEU A 873 -20.06 4.56 -2.87
C LEU A 873 -19.53 5.31 -4.09
N ASP A 874 -19.06 6.54 -3.86
CA ASP A 874 -18.47 7.40 -4.87
C ASP A 874 -16.95 7.20 -4.91
N THR A 875 -16.46 6.74 -6.06
CA THR A 875 -15.02 6.58 -6.34
C THR A 875 -14.61 7.39 -7.57
N SER A 876 -15.38 8.40 -7.97
CA SER A 876 -15.19 9.12 -9.23
C SER A 876 -13.78 9.73 -9.42
N THR A 877 -13.06 10.02 -8.35
CA THR A 877 -11.66 10.50 -8.43
C THR A 877 -10.61 9.37 -8.48
N GLY A 878 -11.02 8.11 -8.49
CA GLY A 878 -10.15 6.94 -8.32
C GLY A 878 -9.73 6.68 -6.86
N SER A 879 -10.38 7.33 -5.89
CA SER A 879 -10.16 7.16 -4.44
C SER A 879 -11.43 7.53 -3.67
N PHE A 880 -11.75 6.77 -2.61
CA PHE A 880 -12.84 7.08 -1.71
C PHE A 880 -12.58 8.38 -0.93
N ARG A 881 -11.34 8.58 -0.47
CA ARG A 881 -10.95 9.77 0.31
C ARG A 881 -11.09 11.06 -0.48
N THR A 882 -10.61 11.06 -1.72
CA THR A 882 -10.61 12.27 -2.55
C THR A 882 -11.94 12.54 -3.23
N SER A 883 -12.81 11.52 -3.33
CA SER A 883 -14.21 11.69 -3.75
C SER A 883 -15.05 12.29 -2.61
N ASP A 884 -15.11 11.60 -1.45
CA ASP A 884 -15.74 12.09 -0.21
C ASP A 884 -15.28 11.24 0.98
N PHE A 885 -14.41 11.75 1.84
CA PHE A 885 -13.90 10.99 2.99
C PHE A 885 -15.00 10.55 3.99
N GLU A 886 -16.09 11.31 4.15
CA GLU A 886 -17.14 10.96 5.12
C GLU A 886 -17.83 9.62 4.78
N GLN A 887 -17.81 9.21 3.51
CA GLN A 887 -18.42 7.96 3.08
C GLN A 887 -17.73 6.72 3.68
N LEU A 888 -16.42 6.79 3.98
CA LEU A 888 -15.70 5.69 4.62
C LEU A 888 -16.15 5.50 6.07
N ILE A 889 -16.47 6.59 6.76
CA ILE A 889 -17.00 6.57 8.11
C ILE A 889 -18.42 6.00 8.11
N GLU A 890 -19.25 6.41 7.14
CA GLU A 890 -20.59 5.88 6.93
C GLU A 890 -20.55 4.38 6.58
N LEU A 891 -19.59 3.94 5.76
CA LEU A 891 -19.36 2.54 5.43
C LEU A 891 -19.03 1.73 6.69
N LYS A 892 -18.00 2.10 7.46
CA LYS A 892 -17.63 1.33 8.67
C LYS A 892 -18.77 1.25 9.67
N LYS A 893 -19.52 2.34 9.85
CA LYS A 893 -20.73 2.36 10.70
C LYS A 893 -21.80 1.41 10.16
N SER A 894 -22.05 1.42 8.85
CA SER A 894 -23.05 0.58 8.19
C SER A 894 -22.71 -0.90 8.26
N LEU A 895 -21.43 -1.26 8.14
CA LEU A 895 -20.93 -2.61 8.34
C LEU A 895 -21.10 -3.07 9.80
N ASN A 896 -20.73 -2.23 10.77
CA ASN A 896 -20.90 -2.57 12.19
C ASN A 896 -22.37 -2.77 12.58
N ASP A 897 -23.27 -1.91 12.09
CA ASP A 897 -24.72 -2.08 12.27
C ASP A 897 -25.20 -3.37 11.60
N ALA A 898 -24.84 -3.58 10.32
CA ALA A 898 -25.23 -4.77 9.58
C ALA A 898 -24.72 -6.06 10.25
N ALA A 899 -23.54 -6.05 10.89
CA ALA A 899 -22.97 -7.24 11.53
C ALA A 899 -23.83 -7.71 12.71
N THR A 900 -24.40 -6.77 13.46
CA THR A 900 -25.18 -7.06 14.68
C THR A 900 -26.69 -7.07 14.47
N ASN A 901 -27.17 -6.46 13.38
CA ASN A 901 -28.60 -6.36 13.09
C ASN A 901 -29.18 -7.69 12.55
N PRO A 902 -30.15 -8.32 13.24
CA PRO A 902 -30.70 -9.61 12.83
C PRO A 902 -31.62 -9.53 11.61
N SER A 903 -32.05 -8.35 11.16
CA SER A 903 -32.79 -8.21 9.89
C SER A 903 -31.90 -8.19 8.67
N ILE A 904 -30.57 -8.10 8.85
CA ILE A 904 -29.58 -8.09 7.79
C ILE A 904 -28.86 -9.43 7.77
N ASN A 905 -28.89 -10.08 6.62
CA ASN A 905 -28.27 -11.36 6.32
C ASN A 905 -26.95 -11.18 5.58
N ASN A 906 -26.85 -10.18 4.69
CA ASN A 906 -25.70 -9.96 3.81
C ASN A 906 -25.45 -8.47 3.55
N VAL A 907 -24.27 -8.14 3.03
CA VAL A 907 -23.91 -6.81 2.54
C VAL A 907 -23.38 -6.91 1.11
N VAL A 908 -23.75 -5.97 0.24
CA VAL A 908 -23.13 -5.75 -1.07
C VAL A 908 -22.65 -4.30 -1.12
N VAL A 909 -21.35 -4.11 -1.37
CA VAL A 909 -20.73 -2.80 -1.53
C VAL A 909 -20.44 -2.56 -3.01
N PHE A 910 -20.72 -1.36 -3.50
CA PHE A 910 -20.38 -0.93 -4.85
C PHE A 910 -19.42 0.24 -4.79
N GLY A 911 -18.46 0.24 -5.70
CA GLY A 911 -17.70 1.40 -6.13
C GLY A 911 -17.30 1.20 -7.58
N HIS A 912 -17.28 2.27 -8.38
CA HIS A 912 -16.94 2.17 -9.79
C HIS A 912 -15.54 1.58 -10.01
N HIS A 913 -14.53 2.05 -9.27
CA HIS A 913 -13.17 1.53 -9.36
C HIS A 913 -13.00 0.22 -8.55
N PRO A 914 -12.40 -0.84 -9.13
CA PRO A 914 -12.06 -2.06 -8.41
C PRO A 914 -11.00 -1.83 -7.33
N THR A 915 -11.04 -2.63 -6.26
CA THR A 915 -9.92 -2.73 -5.32
C THR A 915 -8.73 -3.41 -5.97
N ARG A 916 -8.92 -4.32 -6.93
CA ARG A 916 -7.87 -5.01 -7.68
C ARG A 916 -8.23 -5.05 -9.16
N ASP A 917 -7.38 -4.50 -10.00
CA ASP A 917 -7.56 -4.59 -11.45
C ASP A 917 -7.02 -5.96 -11.90
N PRO A 918 -7.83 -6.80 -12.56
CA PRO A 918 -7.39 -8.12 -13.01
C PRO A 918 -6.38 -8.05 -14.16
N LEU A 919 -6.26 -6.92 -14.85
CA LEU A 919 -5.34 -6.75 -15.97
C LEU A 919 -3.88 -6.59 -15.50
N PRO A 920 -2.88 -6.93 -16.33
CA PRO A 920 -1.47 -6.76 -15.98
C PRO A 920 -1.07 -5.31 -15.71
N THR A 921 -1.71 -4.33 -16.35
CA THR A 921 -1.35 -2.92 -16.25
C THR A 921 -1.75 -2.27 -14.94
N LYS A 922 -2.75 -2.82 -14.25
CA LYS A 922 -3.29 -2.30 -12.99
C LYS A 922 -3.80 -0.85 -13.05
N ASN A 923 -4.12 -0.34 -14.24
CA ASN A 923 -4.47 1.07 -14.46
C ASN A 923 -5.89 1.42 -13.98
N SER A 924 -6.73 0.42 -13.71
CA SER A 924 -8.16 0.59 -13.48
C SER A 924 -8.53 0.46 -11.99
N GLN A 925 -7.59 0.10 -11.12
CA GLN A 925 -7.89 -0.04 -9.69
C GLN A 925 -7.89 1.29 -8.96
N LEU A 926 -8.35 1.28 -7.71
CA LEU A 926 -8.16 2.40 -6.79
C LEU A 926 -6.70 2.84 -6.77
N SER A 927 -6.52 4.16 -6.90
CA SER A 927 -5.20 4.79 -6.99
C SER A 927 -4.40 4.69 -5.69
N ASP A 928 -5.09 4.63 -4.54
CA ASP A 928 -4.50 4.39 -3.23
C ASP A 928 -4.68 2.91 -2.85
N ARG A 929 -3.58 2.16 -2.79
CA ARG A 929 -3.60 0.73 -2.46
C ARG A 929 -4.01 0.46 -1.02
N LYS A 930 -3.65 1.32 -0.08
CA LYS A 930 -4.05 1.17 1.32
C LYS A 930 -5.55 1.41 1.50
N GLU A 931 -6.16 2.26 0.68
CA GLU A 931 -7.63 2.37 0.64
C GLU A 931 -8.26 1.04 0.19
N ALA A 932 -7.72 0.40 -0.84
CA ALA A 932 -8.18 -0.91 -1.29
C ALA A 932 -8.06 -1.97 -0.17
N ASP A 933 -6.90 -2.05 0.47
CA ASP A 933 -6.64 -3.00 1.58
C ASP A 933 -7.54 -2.74 2.78
N LEU A 934 -7.87 -1.47 3.06
CA LEU A 934 -8.82 -1.10 4.12
C LEU A 934 -10.23 -1.63 3.84
N ILE A 935 -10.71 -1.51 2.61
CA ILE A 935 -12.02 -2.06 2.20
C ILE A 935 -12.01 -3.59 2.27
N GLU A 936 -10.94 -4.22 1.77
CA GLU A 936 -10.73 -5.67 1.83
C GLU A 936 -10.74 -6.20 3.26
N THR A 937 -10.00 -5.53 4.14
CA THR A 937 -9.96 -5.82 5.58
C THR A 937 -11.33 -5.66 6.22
N TRP A 938 -12.05 -4.57 5.95
CA TRP A 938 -13.34 -4.32 6.61
C TRP A 938 -14.44 -5.28 6.18
N LEU A 939 -14.49 -5.68 4.91
CA LEU A 939 -15.45 -6.69 4.44
C LEU A 939 -15.13 -8.08 4.99
N THR A 940 -13.84 -8.40 5.10
CA THR A 940 -13.36 -9.62 5.76
C THR A 940 -13.73 -9.62 7.25
N GLU A 941 -13.40 -8.56 7.99
CA GLU A 941 -13.75 -8.39 9.40
C GLU A 941 -15.27 -8.46 9.61
N PHE A 942 -16.06 -7.87 8.72
CA PHE A 942 -17.52 -7.97 8.76
C PHE A 942 -17.97 -9.43 8.66
N ARG A 943 -17.45 -10.19 7.69
CA ARG A 943 -17.78 -11.61 7.49
C ARG A 943 -17.40 -12.44 8.72
N GLU A 944 -16.19 -12.25 9.26
CA GLU A 944 -15.71 -12.95 10.44
C GLU A 944 -16.49 -12.58 11.72
N GLY A 945 -16.72 -11.29 11.95
CA GLY A 945 -17.35 -10.74 13.16
C GLY A 945 -18.86 -10.99 13.21
N SER A 946 -19.53 -11.05 12.05
CA SER A 946 -20.97 -11.32 11.94
C SER A 946 -21.36 -12.80 12.09
N LYS A 947 -20.37 -13.70 12.23
CA LYS A 947 -20.56 -15.16 12.33
C LYS A 947 -21.26 -15.74 11.08
N GLY A 948 -20.84 -15.28 9.90
CA GLY A 948 -21.15 -15.94 8.63
C GLY A 948 -22.08 -15.21 7.67
N LYS A 949 -22.35 -13.91 7.86
CA LYS A 949 -23.09 -13.11 6.87
C LYS A 949 -22.29 -12.98 5.58
N GLY A 950 -22.98 -12.96 4.44
CA GLY A 950 -22.35 -12.74 3.13
C GLY A 950 -21.88 -11.29 2.96
N ALA A 951 -20.75 -11.11 2.29
CA ALA A 951 -20.22 -9.83 1.86
C ALA A 951 -19.75 -9.95 0.40
N MET A 952 -19.87 -8.88 -0.38
CA MET A 952 -19.38 -8.81 -1.75
C MET A 952 -19.03 -7.36 -2.11
N TYR A 953 -18.03 -7.17 -2.96
CA TYR A 953 -17.73 -5.89 -3.62
C TYR A 953 -17.96 -6.00 -5.13
N VAL A 954 -18.59 -4.99 -5.73
CA VAL A 954 -18.89 -4.94 -7.17
C VAL A 954 -18.36 -3.64 -7.78
N SER A 955 -17.61 -3.75 -8.87
CA SER A 955 -16.97 -2.64 -9.60
C SER A 955 -17.10 -2.75 -11.12
N GLY A 956 -16.77 -1.67 -11.84
CA GLY A 956 -16.66 -1.62 -13.31
C GLY A 956 -15.25 -1.18 -13.71
N HIS A 957 -15.15 -0.21 -14.62
CA HIS A 957 -13.94 0.56 -14.98
C HIS A 957 -12.82 -0.21 -15.71
N ALA A 958 -12.50 -1.45 -15.31
CA ALA A 958 -11.47 -2.25 -15.97
C ALA A 958 -11.93 -2.88 -17.29
N HIS A 959 -13.21 -2.71 -17.65
CA HIS A 959 -13.85 -3.22 -18.87
C HIS A 959 -13.54 -4.69 -19.19
N THR A 960 -13.47 -5.52 -18.14
CA THR A 960 -13.26 -6.96 -18.26
C THR A 960 -14.00 -7.64 -17.14
N VAL A 961 -14.74 -8.70 -17.46
CA VAL A 961 -15.46 -9.47 -16.45
C VAL A 961 -14.45 -10.31 -15.67
N ASN A 962 -14.42 -10.15 -14.35
CA ASN A 962 -13.54 -10.95 -13.49
C ASN A 962 -14.17 -11.13 -12.10
N VAL A 963 -13.87 -12.27 -11.48
CA VAL A 963 -14.18 -12.54 -10.07
C VAL A 963 -12.90 -12.98 -9.39
N GLU A 964 -12.55 -12.29 -8.31
CA GLU A 964 -11.47 -12.66 -7.41
C GLU A 964 -12.04 -12.82 -5.99
N ARG A 965 -11.61 -13.86 -5.27
CA ARG A 965 -11.91 -14.00 -3.84
C ARG A 965 -10.69 -13.53 -3.04
N VAL A 966 -10.91 -12.55 -2.18
CA VAL A 966 -9.89 -12.02 -1.26
C VAL A 966 -10.37 -12.27 0.15
N GLU A 967 -9.65 -13.10 0.90
CA GLU A 967 -9.90 -13.32 2.34
C GLU A 967 -11.36 -13.72 2.66
N GLY A 968 -11.95 -14.51 1.76
CA GLY A 968 -13.33 -14.98 1.87
C GLY A 968 -14.39 -14.03 1.31
N VAL A 969 -14.03 -12.91 0.68
CA VAL A 969 -15.00 -11.99 0.08
C VAL A 969 -14.83 -12.01 -1.45
N PRO A 970 -15.89 -12.25 -2.24
CA PRO A 970 -15.85 -12.09 -3.69
C PRO A 970 -15.83 -10.60 -4.09
N TYR A 971 -14.92 -10.27 -5.00
CA TYR A 971 -14.76 -8.99 -5.69
C TYR A 971 -15.05 -9.24 -7.16
N MET A 972 -16.08 -8.61 -7.70
CA MET A 972 -16.46 -8.77 -9.10
C MET A 972 -16.30 -7.47 -9.86
N VAL A 973 -15.53 -7.52 -10.95
CA VAL A 973 -15.57 -6.52 -12.01
C VAL A 973 -16.63 -6.93 -13.02
N VAL A 974 -17.63 -6.08 -13.24
CA VAL A 974 -18.64 -6.30 -14.28
C VAL A 974 -18.12 -5.85 -15.65
N GLY A 975 -18.66 -6.45 -16.72
CA GLY A 975 -18.28 -6.13 -18.08
C GLY A 975 -18.75 -4.74 -18.53
N SER A 976 -18.08 -4.20 -19.53
CA SER A 976 -18.48 -2.94 -20.14
C SER A 976 -19.72 -3.11 -21.02
N SER A 977 -20.66 -2.18 -20.94
CA SER A 977 -21.87 -2.19 -21.77
C SER A 977 -21.83 -1.20 -22.94
N GLY A 978 -20.67 -0.61 -23.24
CA GLY A 978 -20.53 0.22 -24.43
C GLY A 978 -19.11 0.65 -24.82
N LYS A 979 -18.22 0.88 -23.85
CA LYS A 979 -16.81 1.17 -24.14
C LYS A 979 -16.03 -0.10 -24.45
N SER A 980 -15.08 -0.03 -25.38
CA SER A 980 -14.30 -1.19 -25.80
C SER A 980 -13.62 -1.90 -24.61
N PRO A 981 -13.73 -3.24 -24.52
CA PRO A 981 -13.07 -4.03 -23.49
C PRO A 981 -11.55 -3.82 -23.49
N TYR A 982 -10.95 -3.87 -22.31
CA TYR A 982 -9.50 -3.78 -22.14
C TYR A 982 -8.84 -5.16 -22.03
N GLY A 983 -9.56 -6.15 -21.50
CA GLY A 983 -9.10 -7.54 -21.40
C GLY A 983 -9.14 -8.28 -22.74
N SER A 984 -8.46 -9.43 -22.80
CA SER A 984 -8.56 -10.33 -23.95
C SER A 984 -9.96 -10.97 -24.02
N PRO A 985 -10.45 -11.32 -25.22
CA PRO A 985 -11.74 -12.01 -25.37
C PRO A 985 -11.88 -13.29 -24.55
N THR A 986 -10.78 -14.02 -24.32
CA THR A 986 -10.77 -15.26 -23.52
C THR A 986 -10.83 -15.00 -22.02
N ASN A 987 -10.52 -13.79 -21.55
CA ASN A 987 -10.37 -13.46 -20.12
C ASN A 987 -11.35 -12.35 -19.70
N GLY A 988 -12.60 -12.43 -20.19
CA GLY A 988 -13.66 -11.49 -19.81
C GLY A 988 -13.74 -10.20 -20.63
N GLY A 989 -12.90 -10.05 -21.67
CA GLY A 989 -12.85 -8.89 -22.56
C GLY A 989 -13.94 -8.87 -23.63
N PHE A 990 -15.19 -8.75 -23.22
CA PHE A 990 -16.36 -8.65 -24.11
C PHE A 990 -17.42 -7.70 -23.54
N TYR A 991 -18.36 -7.24 -24.38
CA TYR A 991 -19.44 -6.36 -23.92
C TYR A 991 -20.52 -7.16 -23.19
N ALA A 992 -20.89 -6.75 -21.98
CA ALA A 992 -21.90 -7.45 -21.19
C ALA A 992 -22.58 -6.52 -20.18
N TRP A 993 -23.71 -6.99 -19.66
CA TRP A 993 -24.30 -6.53 -18.41
C TRP A 993 -24.50 -7.73 -17.48
N THR A 994 -24.68 -7.50 -16.18
CA THR A 994 -24.72 -8.61 -15.18
C THR A 994 -26.04 -8.61 -14.41
N MET A 995 -26.67 -9.77 -14.32
CA MET A 995 -27.82 -10.03 -13.44
C MET A 995 -27.35 -10.75 -12.20
N PHE A 996 -27.76 -10.29 -11.02
CA PHE A 996 -27.47 -10.95 -9.75
C PHE A 996 -28.72 -11.58 -9.15
N GLY A 997 -28.57 -12.79 -8.62
CA GLY A 997 -29.60 -13.56 -7.93
C GLY A 997 -29.22 -13.82 -6.48
N VAL A 998 -29.97 -13.26 -5.54
CA VAL A 998 -29.68 -13.37 -4.10
C VAL A 998 -30.66 -14.34 -3.43
N ASP A 999 -30.12 -15.27 -2.65
CA ASP A 999 -30.90 -16.13 -1.75
C ASP A 999 -31.40 -15.28 -0.57
N PRO A 1000 -32.73 -15.10 -0.41
CA PRO A 1000 -33.29 -14.33 0.72
C PRO A 1000 -33.21 -15.09 2.06
N THR A 1001 -32.78 -16.35 2.08
CA THR A 1001 -32.74 -17.19 3.27
C THR A 1001 -31.68 -16.69 4.26
N PRO A 1002 -32.04 -16.41 5.53
CA PRO A 1002 -31.06 -16.03 6.54
C PRO A 1002 -29.99 -17.11 6.74
N VAL A 1003 -28.73 -16.68 6.83
CA VAL A 1003 -27.60 -17.51 7.26
C VAL A 1003 -27.88 -18.01 8.69
N GLN A 1004 -27.79 -19.32 8.92
CA GLN A 1004 -28.03 -19.89 10.24
C GLN A 1004 -27.01 -19.37 11.28
N GLU A 1005 -27.46 -19.18 12.51
CA GLU A 1005 -26.62 -18.75 13.63
C GLU A 1005 -25.47 -19.77 13.84
N LYS A 1006 -24.22 -19.30 13.76
CA LYS A 1006 -22.95 -20.06 13.90
C LYS A 1006 -22.44 -20.81 12.66
N ALA A 1007 -22.96 -20.55 11.47
CA ALA A 1007 -22.30 -21.01 10.25
C ALA A 1007 -20.93 -20.32 10.10
N ALA A 1008 -19.84 -21.06 9.84
CA ALA A 1008 -18.51 -20.49 9.68
C ALA A 1008 -18.31 -19.85 8.28
N GLY A 1009 -19.17 -18.89 7.93
CA GLY A 1009 -19.25 -18.30 6.59
C GLY A 1009 -20.46 -18.79 5.78
N PRO A 1010 -20.84 -18.09 4.69
CA PRO A 1010 -21.93 -18.50 3.81
C PRO A 1010 -21.72 -19.90 3.20
N GLU A 1011 -20.47 -20.32 3.00
CA GLU A 1011 -20.06 -21.65 2.52
C GLU A 1011 -20.60 -22.79 3.42
N GLU A 1012 -20.49 -22.64 4.74
CA GLU A 1012 -21.05 -23.61 5.70
C GLU A 1012 -22.54 -23.37 5.98
N ALA A 1013 -23.03 -22.13 5.76
CA ALA A 1013 -24.44 -21.79 5.90
C ALA A 1013 -25.29 -22.40 4.76
N ALA A 1014 -24.70 -22.50 3.57
CA ALA A 1014 -25.35 -23.00 2.37
C ALA A 1014 -25.62 -24.50 2.39
N GLY A 1015 -24.88 -25.28 3.19
CA GLY A 1015 -25.09 -26.73 3.34
C GLY A 1015 -26.50 -27.12 3.80
N ASN A 1016 -27.29 -26.17 4.32
CA ASN A 1016 -28.69 -26.36 4.71
C ASN A 1016 -29.68 -25.43 3.96
N SER A 1017 -29.24 -24.66 2.94
CA SER A 1017 -30.16 -23.86 2.12
C SER A 1017 -31.08 -24.78 1.31
N LYS A 1018 -32.32 -24.33 1.09
CA LYS A 1018 -33.28 -25.01 0.21
C LYS A 1018 -33.17 -24.54 -1.24
N VAL A 1019 -32.38 -23.50 -1.49
CA VAL A 1019 -32.11 -22.93 -2.82
C VAL A 1019 -31.07 -23.79 -3.54
N ARG A 1020 -31.22 -23.95 -4.86
CA ARG A 1020 -30.25 -24.68 -5.69
C ARG A 1020 -29.00 -23.82 -5.90
N GLY A 1021 -27.81 -24.40 -5.74
CA GLY A 1021 -26.52 -23.69 -5.73
C GLY A 1021 -26.05 -23.32 -4.32
N THR A 1022 -24.74 -23.41 -4.05
CA THR A 1022 -24.16 -23.22 -2.70
C THR A 1022 -23.84 -21.77 -2.35
N GLU A 1023 -23.92 -20.83 -3.29
CA GLU A 1023 -23.62 -19.42 -3.00
C GLU A 1023 -24.89 -18.62 -2.61
N TRP A 1024 -24.77 -17.74 -1.61
CA TRP A 1024 -25.86 -16.85 -1.19
C TRP A 1024 -26.20 -15.80 -2.27
N ILE A 1025 -25.25 -15.51 -3.16
CA ILE A 1025 -25.40 -14.65 -4.34
C ILE A 1025 -24.80 -15.37 -5.55
N GLN A 1026 -25.44 -15.24 -6.71
CA GLN A 1026 -24.94 -15.75 -7.99
C GLN A 1026 -25.06 -14.66 -9.05
N ALA A 1027 -24.16 -14.66 -10.01
CA ALA A 1027 -24.10 -13.73 -11.13
C ALA A 1027 -24.37 -14.48 -12.45
N GLU A 1028 -25.23 -13.93 -13.28
CA GLU A 1028 -25.41 -14.30 -14.67
C GLU A 1028 -24.81 -13.18 -15.53
N VAL A 1029 -23.64 -13.45 -16.12
CA VAL A 1029 -22.92 -12.51 -16.99
C VAL A 1029 -23.52 -12.64 -18.38
N ARG A 1030 -24.16 -11.59 -18.88
CA ARG A 1030 -24.98 -11.61 -20.10
C ARG A 1030 -24.33 -10.80 -21.21
N PRO A 1031 -23.62 -11.47 -22.15
CA PRO A 1031 -22.93 -10.77 -23.23
C PRO A 1031 -23.92 -10.18 -24.24
N LEU A 1032 -23.59 -9.02 -24.81
CA LEU A 1032 -24.36 -8.39 -25.88
C LEU A 1032 -24.07 -9.08 -27.22
N LEU A 1033 -24.87 -10.08 -27.59
CA LEU A 1033 -24.62 -10.94 -28.74
C LEU A 1033 -25.37 -10.49 -30.00
N GLU A 1034 -24.70 -10.55 -31.15
CA GLU A 1034 -25.32 -10.48 -32.49
C GLU A 1034 -25.61 -11.88 -33.06
N ALA A 1035 -24.73 -12.85 -32.79
CA ALA A 1035 -24.87 -14.25 -33.20
C ALA A 1035 -24.07 -15.18 -32.28
N ILE A 1036 -24.41 -16.48 -32.31
CA ILE A 1036 -23.58 -17.55 -31.77
C ILE A 1036 -23.23 -18.51 -32.92
N THR A 1037 -21.97 -18.92 -33.01
CA THR A 1037 -21.55 -20.05 -33.86
C THR A 1037 -21.04 -21.19 -32.98
N MET A 1038 -21.20 -22.42 -33.46
CA MET A 1038 -20.74 -23.63 -32.79
C MET A 1038 -19.81 -24.40 -33.73
N ASP A 1039 -18.59 -24.66 -33.27
CA ASP A 1039 -17.63 -25.53 -33.94
C ASP A 1039 -17.81 -26.95 -33.38
N ALA A 1040 -18.56 -27.76 -34.13
CA ALA A 1040 -18.81 -29.16 -33.83
C ALA A 1040 -18.95 -29.96 -35.13
N PRO A 1041 -18.58 -31.25 -35.13
CA PRO A 1041 -18.69 -32.08 -36.33
C PRO A 1041 -20.13 -32.52 -36.57
N GLU A 1042 -20.54 -32.60 -37.84
CA GLU A 1042 -21.86 -33.13 -38.24
C GLU A 1042 -21.96 -34.66 -37.99
N GLU A 1043 -20.83 -35.37 -37.94
CA GLU A 1043 -20.76 -36.83 -37.80
C GLU A 1043 -19.64 -37.27 -36.85
N LEU A 1044 -19.90 -38.31 -36.04
CA LEU A 1044 -18.92 -38.95 -35.13
C LEU A 1044 -18.93 -40.47 -35.25
N ALA A 1045 -17.80 -41.13 -35.04
CA ALA A 1045 -17.75 -42.59 -34.90
C ALA A 1045 -18.04 -43.01 -33.45
N VAL A 1046 -18.70 -44.16 -33.24
CA VAL A 1046 -18.88 -44.70 -31.88
C VAL A 1046 -17.53 -44.86 -31.17
N GLY A 1047 -17.39 -44.23 -30.00
CA GLY A 1047 -16.18 -44.21 -29.18
C GLY A 1047 -15.24 -43.03 -29.47
N GLU A 1048 -15.56 -42.18 -30.43
CA GLU A 1048 -14.84 -40.93 -30.71
C GLU A 1048 -15.14 -39.87 -29.65
N THR A 1049 -14.12 -39.12 -29.25
CA THR A 1049 -14.23 -37.92 -28.42
C THR A 1049 -13.66 -36.75 -29.20
N VAL A 1050 -14.41 -35.67 -29.30
CA VAL A 1050 -13.99 -34.40 -29.90
C VAL A 1050 -14.21 -33.28 -28.91
N GLU A 1051 -13.41 -32.22 -28.99
CA GLU A 1051 -13.72 -30.96 -28.32
C GLU A 1051 -14.68 -30.15 -29.21
N ILE A 1052 -15.73 -29.58 -28.62
CA ILE A 1052 -16.63 -28.67 -29.31
C ILE A 1052 -16.59 -27.30 -28.63
N GLN A 1053 -16.64 -26.22 -29.39
CA GLN A 1053 -16.57 -24.87 -28.84
C GLN A 1053 -17.69 -24.00 -29.41
N ALA A 1054 -18.13 -23.02 -28.63
CA ALA A 1054 -19.07 -22.00 -29.07
C ALA A 1054 -18.39 -20.63 -29.08
N THR A 1055 -18.66 -19.84 -30.10
CA THR A 1055 -18.12 -18.47 -30.25
C THR A 1055 -19.28 -17.49 -30.26
N GLY A 1056 -19.19 -16.49 -29.39
CA GLY A 1056 -20.09 -15.34 -29.36
C GLY A 1056 -19.57 -14.24 -30.28
N HIS A 1057 -20.46 -13.68 -31.08
CA HIS A 1057 -20.16 -12.58 -32.00
C HIS A 1057 -20.81 -11.29 -31.50
N GLN A 1058 -20.06 -10.20 -31.43
CA GLN A 1058 -20.55 -8.89 -31.01
C GLN A 1058 -20.27 -7.81 -32.06
N GLN A 1059 -20.85 -6.62 -31.85
CA GLN A 1059 -20.61 -5.44 -32.67
C GLN A 1059 -19.12 -5.14 -32.84
N SER A 1060 -18.77 -4.54 -33.98
CA SER A 1060 -17.38 -4.22 -34.37
C SER A 1060 -16.48 -5.43 -34.62
N GLY A 1061 -17.06 -6.63 -34.76
CA GLY A 1061 -16.32 -7.86 -35.09
C GLY A 1061 -15.54 -8.43 -33.91
N LEU A 1062 -16.01 -8.19 -32.68
CA LEU A 1062 -15.44 -8.81 -31.49
C LEU A 1062 -16.02 -10.22 -31.34
N ASP A 1063 -15.14 -11.21 -31.49
CA ASP A 1063 -15.45 -12.62 -31.31
C ASP A 1063 -14.77 -13.13 -30.03
N PHE A 1064 -15.49 -13.92 -29.24
CA PHE A 1064 -14.98 -14.46 -27.97
C PHE A 1064 -15.54 -15.86 -27.72
N PRO A 1065 -14.80 -16.74 -27.02
CA PRO A 1065 -15.33 -18.06 -26.66
C PRO A 1065 -16.47 -17.90 -25.64
N LEU A 1066 -17.59 -18.57 -25.89
CA LEU A 1066 -18.73 -18.62 -24.96
C LEU A 1066 -18.49 -19.66 -23.88
N GLU A 1067 -17.57 -19.32 -22.98
CA GLU A 1067 -17.25 -20.03 -21.75
C GLU A 1067 -17.07 -19.03 -20.60
N TYR A 1068 -16.80 -19.52 -19.39
CA TYR A 1068 -16.49 -18.65 -18.25
C TYR A 1068 -15.46 -17.57 -18.62
N PRO A 1069 -15.67 -16.29 -18.27
CA PRO A 1069 -16.68 -15.78 -17.34
C PRO A 1069 -18.04 -15.40 -17.98
N ALA A 1070 -18.28 -15.66 -19.27
CA ALA A 1070 -19.62 -15.51 -19.84
C ALA A 1070 -20.54 -16.62 -19.32
N SER A 1071 -21.77 -16.31 -18.91
CA SER A 1071 -22.73 -17.34 -18.53
C SER A 1071 -23.25 -18.06 -19.78
N VAL A 1072 -23.00 -19.37 -19.84
CA VAL A 1072 -23.43 -20.24 -20.94
C VAL A 1072 -24.25 -21.41 -20.41
N LEU A 1073 -25.28 -21.80 -21.15
CA LEU A 1073 -26.10 -22.96 -20.91
C LEU A 1073 -25.99 -23.93 -22.09
N TRP A 1074 -25.37 -25.08 -21.85
CA TRP A 1074 -25.43 -26.21 -22.77
C TRP A 1074 -26.62 -27.11 -22.44
N GLU A 1075 -27.43 -27.38 -23.46
CA GLU A 1075 -28.55 -28.31 -23.40
C GLU A 1075 -28.40 -29.34 -24.52
N GLY A 1076 -29.03 -30.49 -24.34
CA GLY A 1076 -29.16 -31.44 -25.43
C GLY A 1076 -30.48 -32.20 -25.34
N ASP A 1077 -30.81 -32.88 -26.42
CA ASP A 1077 -32.02 -33.69 -26.50
C ASP A 1077 -31.99 -34.91 -25.55
N GLU A 1078 -33.01 -35.75 -25.62
CA GLU A 1078 -33.08 -36.95 -24.76
C GLU A 1078 -31.98 -38.00 -25.01
N ASN A 1079 -31.22 -37.85 -26.10
CA ASN A 1079 -30.19 -38.79 -26.55
C ASN A 1079 -28.77 -38.36 -26.16
N VAL A 1080 -28.55 -37.16 -25.63
CA VAL A 1080 -27.24 -36.71 -25.13
C VAL A 1080 -27.33 -36.34 -23.65
N PHE A 1081 -26.34 -36.77 -22.88
CA PHE A 1081 -26.18 -36.31 -21.50
C PHE A 1081 -25.24 -35.10 -21.49
N VAL A 1082 -25.70 -33.98 -20.97
CA VAL A 1082 -24.89 -32.77 -20.73
C VAL A 1082 -24.62 -32.64 -19.25
N GLY A 1083 -23.34 -32.60 -18.86
CA GLY A 1083 -22.93 -32.39 -17.47
C GLY A 1083 -21.51 -32.89 -17.21
N SER A 1084 -21.09 -32.93 -15.94
CA SER A 1084 -19.71 -33.27 -15.58
C SER A 1084 -19.62 -34.26 -14.40
N GLY A 1085 -18.41 -34.66 -14.05
CA GLY A 1085 -18.12 -35.43 -12.83
C GLY A 1085 -18.78 -36.81 -12.74
N ALA A 1086 -19.24 -37.18 -11.55
CA ALA A 1086 -19.77 -38.50 -11.26
C ALA A 1086 -21.10 -38.81 -11.98
N GLU A 1087 -21.89 -37.78 -12.30
CA GLU A 1087 -23.14 -37.95 -13.05
C GLU A 1087 -22.86 -38.27 -14.51
N LEU A 1088 -21.90 -37.57 -15.13
CA LEU A 1088 -21.39 -37.87 -16.46
C LEU A 1088 -20.89 -39.32 -16.57
N GLN A 1089 -20.11 -39.78 -15.58
CA GLN A 1089 -19.61 -41.16 -15.57
C GLN A 1089 -20.75 -42.19 -15.49
N LYS A 1090 -21.75 -41.96 -14.62
CA LYS A 1090 -22.95 -42.81 -14.54
C LYS A 1090 -23.75 -42.79 -15.85
N ALA A 1091 -23.84 -41.64 -16.51
CA ALA A 1091 -24.52 -41.50 -17.79
C ALA A 1091 -23.81 -42.32 -18.88
N LYS A 1092 -22.48 -42.22 -18.96
CA LYS A 1092 -21.63 -43.02 -19.88
C LYS A 1092 -21.84 -44.53 -19.67
N GLU A 1093 -21.95 -44.99 -18.42
CA GLU A 1093 -22.15 -46.41 -18.08
C GLU A 1093 -23.58 -46.92 -18.27
N SER A 1094 -24.58 -46.03 -18.33
CA SER A 1094 -26.00 -46.41 -18.38
C SER A 1094 -26.44 -47.06 -19.69
N GLY A 1095 -25.71 -46.81 -20.79
CA GLY A 1095 -26.09 -47.21 -22.15
C GLY A 1095 -27.37 -46.53 -22.67
N LYS A 1096 -27.87 -45.49 -21.99
CA LYS A 1096 -29.10 -44.78 -22.34
C LYS A 1096 -28.90 -43.72 -23.43
N TYR A 1097 -27.70 -43.13 -23.50
CA TYR A 1097 -27.41 -41.97 -24.34
C TYR A 1097 -26.59 -42.36 -25.57
N THR A 1098 -26.85 -41.68 -26.68
CA THR A 1098 -26.10 -41.73 -27.94
C THR A 1098 -24.74 -41.02 -27.78
N ALA A 1099 -24.69 -39.95 -26.99
CA ALA A 1099 -23.47 -39.20 -26.69
C ALA A 1099 -23.48 -38.63 -25.26
N SER A 1100 -22.33 -38.13 -24.81
CA SER A 1100 -22.22 -37.36 -23.57
C SER A 1100 -21.29 -36.17 -23.77
N PHE A 1101 -21.72 -34.99 -23.35
CA PHE A 1101 -20.93 -33.75 -23.40
C PHE A 1101 -20.47 -33.37 -21.99
N ASN A 1102 -19.16 -33.26 -21.81
CA ASN A 1102 -18.53 -32.84 -20.57
C ASN A 1102 -18.41 -31.31 -20.53
N THR A 1103 -19.26 -30.66 -19.77
CA THR A 1103 -19.28 -29.19 -19.66
C THR A 1103 -18.05 -28.59 -18.99
N ALA A 1104 -17.20 -29.39 -18.33
CA ALA A 1104 -15.97 -28.92 -17.70
C ALA A 1104 -14.73 -29.00 -18.61
N THR A 1105 -14.78 -29.82 -19.67
CA THR A 1105 -13.65 -30.02 -20.61
C THR A 1105 -14.01 -29.71 -22.05
N ASN A 1106 -15.28 -29.33 -22.31
CA ASN A 1106 -15.84 -29.16 -23.65
C ASN A 1106 -15.71 -30.41 -24.54
N GLU A 1107 -15.56 -31.60 -23.93
CA GLU A 1107 -15.42 -32.86 -24.66
C GLU A 1107 -16.78 -33.53 -24.91
N LEU A 1108 -17.09 -33.76 -26.17
CA LEU A 1108 -18.23 -34.54 -26.65
C LEU A 1108 -17.77 -35.96 -27.00
N THR A 1109 -18.28 -36.96 -26.26
CA THR A 1109 -17.98 -38.38 -26.50
C THR A 1109 -19.19 -39.09 -27.12
N ALA A 1110 -18.98 -39.75 -28.26
CA ALA A 1110 -19.96 -40.62 -28.90
C ALA A 1110 -20.01 -42.00 -28.23
N LEU A 1111 -21.18 -42.42 -27.73
CA LEU A 1111 -21.36 -43.64 -26.94
C LEU A 1111 -22.06 -44.76 -27.70
N ALA A 1112 -23.03 -44.44 -28.55
CA ALA A 1112 -23.80 -45.40 -29.33
C ALA A 1112 -24.28 -44.80 -30.66
N ARG A 1113 -24.67 -45.65 -31.60
CA ARG A 1113 -25.22 -45.20 -32.89
C ARG A 1113 -26.57 -44.51 -32.71
N GLY A 1114 -26.76 -43.38 -33.37
CA GLY A 1114 -27.98 -42.58 -33.32
C GLY A 1114 -27.73 -41.16 -33.77
N ALA A 1115 -28.77 -40.31 -33.70
CA ALA A 1115 -28.63 -38.87 -33.85
C ALA A 1115 -29.01 -38.20 -32.53
N PHE A 1116 -28.42 -37.04 -32.25
CA PHE A 1116 -28.77 -36.18 -31.13
C PHE A 1116 -28.60 -34.71 -31.54
N SER A 1117 -29.27 -33.80 -30.84
CA SER A 1117 -28.99 -32.37 -30.95
C SER A 1117 -28.35 -31.83 -29.68
N ILE A 1118 -27.44 -30.89 -29.87
CA ILE A 1118 -26.82 -30.11 -28.80
C ILE A 1118 -27.02 -28.64 -29.09
N LYS A 1119 -27.41 -27.89 -28.05
CA LYS A 1119 -27.74 -26.47 -28.15
C LYS A 1119 -26.96 -25.72 -27.09
N VAL A 1120 -26.36 -24.61 -27.49
CA VAL A 1120 -25.74 -23.63 -26.59
C VAL A 1120 -26.64 -22.41 -26.52
N THR A 1121 -26.84 -21.85 -25.33
CA THR A 1121 -27.63 -20.63 -25.11
C THR A 1121 -26.86 -19.66 -24.22
N SER A 1122 -26.81 -18.39 -24.61
CA SER A 1122 -26.30 -17.29 -23.78
C SER A 1122 -27.07 -16.01 -24.08
N ASN A 1123 -27.42 -15.25 -23.03
CA ASN A 1123 -28.24 -14.04 -23.11
C ASN A 1123 -29.46 -14.14 -24.08
N ASN A 1124 -30.26 -15.21 -23.95
CA ASN A 1124 -31.43 -15.50 -24.77
C ASN A 1124 -31.16 -15.70 -26.29
N MET A 1125 -29.89 -15.83 -26.69
CA MET A 1125 -29.48 -16.24 -28.04
C MET A 1125 -29.01 -17.69 -28.03
N ASP A 1126 -29.34 -18.46 -29.06
CA ASP A 1126 -29.01 -19.87 -29.15
C ASP A 1126 -28.39 -20.28 -30.50
N ALA A 1127 -27.58 -21.33 -30.45
CA ALA A 1127 -27.15 -22.08 -31.62
C ALA A 1127 -27.34 -23.58 -31.35
N GLU A 1128 -27.91 -24.30 -32.31
CA GLU A 1128 -28.19 -25.73 -32.20
C GLU A 1128 -27.55 -26.49 -33.37
N MET A 1129 -26.98 -27.66 -33.08
CA MET A 1129 -26.40 -28.56 -34.08
C MET A 1129 -26.95 -29.98 -33.91
N GLU A 1130 -27.32 -30.60 -35.02
CA GLU A 1130 -27.64 -32.04 -35.08
C GLU A 1130 -26.37 -32.83 -35.46
N ILE A 1131 -26.09 -33.89 -34.71
CA ILE A 1131 -24.88 -34.72 -34.90
C ILE A 1131 -25.29 -36.20 -35.06
N GLU A 1132 -24.76 -36.88 -36.08
CA GLU A 1132 -25.00 -38.30 -36.35
C GLU A 1132 -23.82 -39.18 -35.89
N VAL A 1133 -24.09 -40.19 -35.06
CA VAL A 1133 -23.10 -41.18 -34.61
C VAL A 1133 -23.20 -42.48 -35.43
N LYS A 1134 -22.12 -42.86 -36.11
CA LYS A 1134 -22.04 -43.98 -37.07
C LYS A 1134 -21.29 -45.23 -36.59
#